data_AF-A0A8X6YI11-F1
#
_entry.id   AF-A0A8X6YI11-F1
#
_cell.length_a   1.000
_cell.length_b   1.000
_cell.length_c   1.000
_cell.angle_alpha   90.00
_cell.angle_beta   90.00
_cell.angle_gamma   90.00
#
_symmetry.space_group_name_H-M   'P 1'
#
loop_
_entity.id
_entity.type
_entity.pdbx_description
1 polymer ?
#
loop_
_entity_poly.entity_id
_entity_poly.type
_entity_poly.pdbx_seq_one_letter_code
_entity_poly.pdbx_strand_id
1 'polypeptide(L)'
;MTVIDPAFEDAGKSAGLTIWRIEDFEVKKIPESEYGNFYSGDSYIVLSTKEDKSGRLNWDIHFWLGEETSQDESGTAAIKSVELDDVLGGGPVQHREVQGFESALFLSYFKKGVRYLKGGVKSGFHHVENVPVKRFLRVKGRRNVRLNEMPMEVSSMNKGDCFILDSEPNVFVYVGPQSGRMERIKAIQAANAIRDDLHCGRSEVKIIDENCSSSEIREFFEELGGGSPDDVADATCEDDDKAYESTFEAKVALYKIWEDESGELQDELISEKPLKQEYLQSDDCFLLDGGMNGIFVWIGKSSSREERIGAMNLANQKYIEKKGYPKWLQVKRVIECAEPPLFKSYFSVWKEPDHEMTLGRYFDEEQAMEEEERKKKCELYAKSAGHAMSFMPDDGSGEVEIWRVDNFDLVPIEESQKGIFFGGDSYIIKYIYRTNGENYILYFWQGQTSSLDERAASAILTVKMDRELGGKAIQIRVVHGQEPEHFLRIFQGRMVILMGGHASGFKNIHDHDSYDADGTRLFQVRGTNEFNTRAEQVPETSDSLNSNDVFILETPSATFLWIGKDSNEEEHDMGRKLIEIASPGREVIEIKEEEESEEFWSALGGKTEYPKSRELPSRPFLQPRLFKVSDQSGKVKMEEICNFTQEDLSEDDVMVLDCGDAIYVWIGQGASQEEKEASLKMTEDFVHGDPTDRHPGNTVIITVKQGAEPEAFKSYFGEWNAELWQELSNLTLKS
;
A
#
# COMPACT_ATOMS: atom_id res chain seq x y z
N MET A 1 4.51 35.12 -23.16
CA MET A 1 5.79 34.42 -22.94
C MET A 1 6.15 34.65 -21.50
N THR A 2 5.92 33.65 -20.66
CA THR A 2 6.38 33.62 -19.28
C THR A 2 7.91 33.73 -19.32
N VAL A 3 8.48 34.68 -18.60
CA VAL A 3 9.93 34.75 -18.41
C VAL A 3 10.27 33.56 -17.53
N ILE A 4 10.88 32.53 -18.10
CA ILE A 4 11.30 31.32 -17.38
C ILE A 4 12.61 31.66 -16.66
N ASP A 5 12.67 31.37 -15.37
CA ASP A 5 13.89 31.47 -14.59
C ASP A 5 15.00 30.61 -15.20
N PRO A 6 16.19 31.15 -15.48
CA PRO A 6 17.31 30.38 -16.04
C PRO A 6 17.65 29.12 -15.24
N ALA A 7 17.37 29.09 -13.94
CA ALA A 7 17.60 27.93 -13.10
C ALA A 7 16.75 26.70 -13.45
N PHE A 8 15.66 26.88 -14.21
CA PHE A 8 14.70 25.84 -14.58
C PHE A 8 14.80 25.34 -16.03
N GLU A 9 15.67 25.92 -16.87
CA GLU A 9 15.74 25.55 -18.30
C GLU A 9 16.00 24.06 -18.57
N ASP A 10 16.74 23.39 -17.68
CA ASP A 10 17.07 21.96 -17.75
C ASP A 10 16.39 21.10 -16.67
N ALA A 11 15.46 21.68 -15.90
CA ALA A 11 14.77 20.97 -14.83
C ALA A 11 13.90 19.84 -15.39
N GLY A 12 13.93 18.68 -14.73
CA GLY A 12 13.01 17.58 -15.01
C GLY A 12 13.21 16.82 -16.32
N LYS A 13 14.32 17.03 -17.04
CA LYS A 13 14.62 16.34 -18.32
C LYS A 13 15.19 14.92 -18.16
N SER A 14 15.65 14.56 -16.98
CA SER A 14 16.21 13.23 -16.67
C SER A 14 15.83 12.79 -15.27
N ALA A 15 15.72 11.48 -15.05
CA ALA A 15 15.45 10.92 -13.73
C ALA A 15 16.51 11.36 -12.71
N GLY A 16 16.07 11.71 -11.51
CA GLY A 16 16.93 12.17 -10.43
C GLY A 16 16.26 13.20 -9.52
N LEU A 17 17.01 13.60 -8.49
CA LEU A 17 16.62 14.67 -7.56
C LEU A 17 17.35 15.96 -7.96
N THR A 18 16.66 17.09 -7.96
CA THR A 18 17.28 18.41 -8.11
C THR A 18 16.79 19.34 -7.01
N ILE A 19 17.71 20.03 -6.33
CA ILE A 19 17.38 20.92 -5.22
C ILE A 19 17.88 22.33 -5.52
N TRP A 20 17.02 23.32 -5.25
CA TRP A 20 17.34 24.74 -5.28
C TRP A 20 17.05 25.36 -3.91
N ARG A 21 17.89 26.32 -3.52
CA ARG A 21 17.72 27.19 -2.36
C ARG A 21 17.22 28.55 -2.82
N ILE A 22 16.31 29.14 -2.07
CA ILE A 22 15.87 30.52 -2.31
C ILE A 22 16.90 31.47 -1.70
N GLU A 23 17.44 32.36 -2.53
CA GLU A 23 18.40 33.38 -2.11
C GLU A 23 18.05 34.72 -2.79
N ASP A 24 17.75 35.76 -2.02
CA ASP A 24 17.46 37.11 -2.54
C ASP A 24 16.38 37.15 -3.65
N PHE A 25 15.25 36.43 -3.45
CA PHE A 25 14.16 36.23 -4.43
C PHE A 25 14.53 35.41 -5.68
N GLU A 26 15.74 34.84 -5.76
CA GLU A 26 16.21 34.00 -6.86
C GLU A 26 16.30 32.53 -6.44
N VAL A 27 16.19 31.63 -7.42
CA VAL A 27 16.37 30.18 -7.23
C VAL A 27 17.79 29.77 -7.59
N LYS A 28 18.56 29.26 -6.62
CA LYS A 28 19.94 28.81 -6.85
C LYS A 28 20.07 27.32 -6.64
N LYS A 29 20.53 26.60 -7.68
CA LYS A 29 20.76 25.16 -7.63
C LYS A 29 21.88 24.84 -6.63
N ILE A 30 21.64 23.93 -5.69
CA ILE A 30 22.66 23.50 -4.72
C ILE A 30 23.43 22.26 -5.22
N PRO A 31 24.70 22.08 -4.82
CA PRO A 31 25.48 20.89 -5.16
C PRO A 31 24.88 19.61 -4.57
N GLU A 32 25.02 18.48 -5.27
CA GLU A 32 24.53 17.16 -4.80
C GLU A 32 25.14 16.72 -3.47
N SER A 33 26.38 17.15 -3.16
CA SER A 33 27.03 16.89 -1.87
C SER A 33 26.31 17.54 -0.68
N GLU A 34 25.47 18.54 -0.93
CA GLU A 34 24.70 19.24 0.09
C GLU A 34 23.27 18.69 0.24
N TYR A 35 22.86 17.72 -0.59
CA TYR A 35 21.50 17.18 -0.55
C TYR A 35 21.21 16.53 0.80
N GLY A 36 20.06 16.90 1.37
CA GLY A 36 19.65 16.48 2.71
C GLY A 36 20.03 17.46 3.83
N ASN A 37 20.84 18.49 3.54
CA ASN A 37 21.09 19.59 4.48
C ASN A 37 20.12 20.74 4.18
N PHE A 38 19.30 21.10 5.17
CA PHE A 38 18.35 22.21 5.08
C PHE A 38 18.60 23.20 6.22
N TYR A 39 18.75 24.46 5.87
CA TYR A 39 18.89 25.53 6.85
C TYR A 39 17.52 25.97 7.37
N SER A 40 17.34 26.02 8.69
CA SER A 40 16.06 26.37 9.33
C SER A 40 15.60 27.79 8.97
N GLY A 41 16.52 28.69 8.61
CA GLY A 41 16.22 30.06 8.22
C GLY A 41 15.80 30.25 6.76
N ASP A 42 15.77 29.18 5.94
CA ASP A 42 15.58 29.30 4.49
C ASP A 42 14.38 28.53 3.95
N SER A 43 14.08 28.79 2.68
CA SER A 43 13.16 27.99 1.86
C SER A 43 13.88 27.30 0.69
N TYR A 44 13.39 26.12 0.31
CA TYR A 44 13.98 25.30 -0.76
C TYR A 44 12.90 24.81 -1.73
N ILE A 45 13.31 24.50 -2.96
CA ILE A 45 12.51 23.77 -3.95
C ILE A 45 13.25 22.47 -4.26
N VAL A 46 12.55 21.34 -4.19
CA VAL A 46 13.06 20.00 -4.47
C VAL A 46 12.20 19.38 -5.56
N LEU A 47 12.80 19.08 -6.71
CA LEU A 47 12.17 18.36 -7.81
C LEU A 47 12.67 16.92 -7.82
N SER A 48 11.75 15.97 -7.63
CA SER A 48 11.99 14.56 -7.90
C SER A 48 11.45 14.23 -9.28
N THR A 49 12.32 13.76 -10.17
CA THR A 49 11.96 13.26 -11.50
C THR A 49 12.12 11.76 -11.51
N LYS A 50 11.04 11.04 -11.77
CA LYS A 50 11.05 9.58 -11.90
C LYS A 50 10.73 9.20 -13.32
N GLU A 51 11.59 8.37 -13.90
CA GLU A 51 11.30 7.72 -15.17
C GLU A 51 10.60 6.40 -14.86
N ASP A 52 9.41 6.22 -15.42
CA ASP A 52 8.75 4.93 -15.39
C ASP A 52 9.38 3.96 -16.41
N LYS A 53 9.00 2.68 -16.35
CA LYS A 53 9.54 1.67 -17.27
C LYS A 53 9.16 1.91 -18.73
N SER A 54 8.17 2.77 -19.00
CA SER A 54 7.76 3.19 -20.35
C SER A 54 8.60 4.35 -20.91
N GLY A 55 9.52 4.90 -20.11
CA GLY A 55 10.32 6.08 -20.45
C GLY A 55 9.58 7.41 -20.26
N ARG A 56 8.39 7.40 -19.63
CA ARG A 56 7.66 8.62 -19.30
C ARG A 56 8.18 9.17 -17.97
N LEU A 57 8.36 10.48 -17.94
CA LEU A 57 8.82 11.20 -16.76
C LEU A 57 7.61 11.64 -15.94
N ASN A 58 7.66 11.37 -14.64
CA ASN A 58 6.74 11.86 -13.63
C ASN A 58 7.51 12.77 -12.67
N TRP A 59 6.84 13.82 -12.19
CA TRP A 59 7.49 14.87 -11.41
C TRP A 59 6.76 15.14 -10.10
N ASP A 60 7.51 15.24 -9.02
CA ASP A 60 7.04 15.74 -7.73
C ASP A 60 7.84 17.00 -7.39
N ILE A 61 7.15 18.13 -7.23
CA ILE A 61 7.74 19.40 -6.78
C ILE A 61 7.41 19.59 -5.31
N HIS A 62 8.43 19.68 -4.47
CA HIS A 62 8.28 20.02 -3.06
C HIS A 62 8.85 21.41 -2.82
N PHE A 63 8.12 22.27 -2.13
CA PHE A 63 8.71 23.49 -1.57
C PHE A 63 8.78 23.35 -0.05
N TRP A 64 9.99 23.33 0.47
CA TRP A 64 10.28 23.10 1.87
C TRP A 64 10.51 24.42 2.58
N LEU A 65 9.87 24.59 3.72
CA LEU A 65 9.87 25.81 4.53
C LEU A 65 10.54 25.54 5.88
N GLY A 66 11.66 26.23 6.13
CA GLY A 66 12.35 26.18 7.41
C GLY A 66 11.51 26.80 8.53
N GLU A 67 11.75 26.37 9.77
CA GLU A 67 11.04 26.86 10.96
C GLU A 67 11.23 28.38 11.16
N GLU A 68 12.40 28.91 10.79
CA GLU A 68 12.80 30.31 10.92
C GLU A 68 12.77 31.06 9.57
N THR A 69 12.23 30.46 8.50
CA THR A 69 12.22 31.09 7.17
C THR A 69 11.38 32.36 7.12
N SER A 70 11.83 33.35 6.35
CA SER A 70 11.15 34.62 6.22
C SER A 70 9.92 34.53 5.31
N GLN A 71 9.00 35.50 5.45
CA GLN A 71 7.76 35.53 4.66
C GLN A 71 8.03 35.75 3.17
N ASP A 72 9.05 36.51 2.82
CA ASP A 72 9.48 36.77 1.45
C ASP A 72 10.11 35.53 0.80
N GLU A 73 10.94 34.78 1.52
CA GLU A 73 11.54 33.54 1.00
C GLU A 73 10.50 32.42 0.82
N SER A 74 9.64 32.21 1.81
CA SER A 74 8.56 31.23 1.72
C SER A 74 7.54 31.58 0.62
N GLY A 75 7.22 32.87 0.46
CA GLY A 75 6.41 33.35 -0.65
C GLY A 75 7.07 33.14 -2.01
N THR A 76 8.38 33.37 -2.10
CA THR A 76 9.15 33.13 -3.32
C THR A 76 9.18 31.64 -3.68
N ALA A 77 9.41 30.76 -2.71
CA ALA A 77 9.40 29.31 -2.94
C ALA A 77 8.08 28.82 -3.53
N ALA A 78 6.94 29.31 -3.01
CA ALA A 78 5.61 28.98 -3.52
C ALA A 78 5.34 29.53 -4.94
N ILE A 79 5.79 30.76 -5.24
CA ILE A 79 5.64 31.33 -6.59
C ILE A 79 6.50 30.55 -7.59
N LYS A 80 7.75 30.26 -7.22
CA LYS A 80 8.72 29.58 -8.07
C LYS A 80 8.38 28.10 -8.29
N SER A 81 7.72 27.43 -7.35
CA SER A 81 7.20 26.06 -7.56
C SER A 81 6.07 26.03 -8.60
N VAL A 82 5.22 27.06 -8.66
CA VAL A 82 4.20 27.21 -9.72
C VAL A 82 4.85 27.53 -11.07
N GLU A 83 5.88 28.37 -11.09
CA GLU A 83 6.64 28.64 -12.31
C GLU A 83 7.31 27.36 -12.88
N LEU A 84 7.92 26.54 -12.01
CA LEU A 84 8.51 25.26 -12.40
C LEU A 84 7.47 24.27 -12.93
N ASP A 85 6.28 24.25 -12.34
CA ASP A 85 5.16 23.45 -12.83
C ASP A 85 4.68 23.87 -14.23
N ASP A 86 4.56 25.18 -14.47
CA ASP A 86 4.26 25.73 -15.81
C ASP A 86 5.32 25.30 -16.84
N VAL A 87 6.61 25.25 -16.47
CA VAL A 87 7.72 24.78 -17.32
C VAL A 87 7.58 23.29 -17.67
N LEU A 88 7.11 22.48 -16.73
CA LEU A 88 6.88 21.05 -16.90
C LEU A 88 5.49 20.71 -17.46
N GLY A 89 4.77 21.73 -17.96
CA GLY A 89 3.49 21.56 -18.65
C GLY A 89 2.30 21.27 -17.72
N GLY A 90 2.42 21.58 -16.42
CA GLY A 90 1.37 21.34 -15.43
C GLY A 90 1.18 19.87 -15.03
N GLY A 91 2.13 19.00 -15.42
CA GLY A 91 2.14 17.58 -15.03
C GLY A 91 2.59 17.28 -13.59
N PRO A 92 3.48 18.07 -12.95
CA PRO A 92 3.93 17.78 -11.59
C PRO A 92 2.86 17.82 -10.49
N VAL A 93 2.99 16.95 -9.49
CA VAL A 93 2.30 17.08 -8.19
C VAL A 93 3.09 18.01 -7.30
N GLN A 94 2.44 18.99 -6.65
CA GLN A 94 3.12 19.92 -5.74
C GLN A 94 2.83 19.62 -4.27
N HIS A 95 3.89 19.66 -3.46
CA HIS A 95 3.85 19.35 -2.04
C HIS A 95 4.41 20.52 -1.24
N ARG A 96 3.65 21.00 -0.26
CA ARG A 96 4.13 21.93 0.76
C ARG A 96 4.76 21.14 1.91
N GLU A 97 6.06 21.32 2.12
CA GLU A 97 6.80 20.66 3.19
C GLU A 97 7.20 21.68 4.26
N VAL A 98 7.02 21.32 5.53
CA VAL A 98 7.40 22.17 6.67
C VAL A 98 8.37 21.40 7.53
N GLN A 99 9.44 22.07 7.97
CA GLN A 99 10.48 21.50 8.82
C GLN A 99 9.89 20.69 9.99
N GLY A 100 10.32 19.42 10.11
CA GLY A 100 9.89 18.49 11.17
C GLY A 100 8.57 17.75 10.89
N PHE A 101 7.78 18.21 9.91
CA PHE A 101 6.47 17.68 9.54
C PHE A 101 6.39 17.30 8.06
N GLU A 102 7.53 17.01 7.44
CA GLU A 102 7.61 16.67 6.03
C GLU A 102 6.88 15.36 5.70
N SER A 103 6.38 15.27 4.47
CA SER A 103 5.72 14.09 3.95
C SER A 103 6.66 12.88 3.90
N ALA A 104 6.08 11.68 4.05
CA ALA A 104 6.82 10.43 3.91
C ALA A 104 7.51 10.32 2.54
N LEU A 105 6.88 10.87 1.49
CA LEU A 105 7.44 10.93 0.15
C LEU A 105 8.70 11.80 0.11
N PHE A 106 8.65 13.03 0.64
CA PHE A 106 9.83 13.92 0.69
C PHE A 106 11.00 13.28 1.45
N LEU A 107 10.71 12.75 2.64
CA LEU A 107 11.74 12.13 3.49
C LEU A 107 12.38 10.91 2.82
N SER A 108 11.61 10.15 2.01
CA SER A 108 12.11 8.96 1.33
C SER A 108 13.22 9.24 0.29
N TYR A 109 13.36 10.49 -0.18
CA TYR A 109 14.45 10.90 -1.08
C TYR A 109 15.81 10.93 -0.38
N PHE A 110 15.81 11.10 0.94
CA PHE A 110 17.02 11.28 1.74
C PHE A 110 17.28 10.05 2.62
N LYS A 111 17.72 8.94 2.02
CA LYS A 111 17.95 7.65 2.73
C LYS A 111 18.97 7.74 3.89
N LYS A 112 19.85 8.74 3.87
CA LYS A 112 20.81 9.07 4.95
C LYS A 112 20.20 9.95 6.07
N GLY A 113 18.94 10.34 5.94
CA GLY A 113 18.26 11.28 6.83
C GLY A 113 18.34 12.73 6.34
N VAL A 114 17.47 13.56 6.92
CA VAL A 114 17.44 15.02 6.71
C VAL A 114 18.11 15.71 7.90
N ARG A 115 18.95 16.71 7.62
CA ARG A 115 19.70 17.51 8.60
C ARG A 115 19.16 18.92 8.63
N TYR A 116 18.74 19.38 9.81
CA TYR A 116 18.37 20.78 10.02
C TYR A 116 19.57 21.56 10.58
N LEU A 117 19.97 22.60 9.87
CA LEU A 117 21.10 23.45 10.23
C LEU A 117 20.59 24.81 10.69
N LYS A 118 21.15 25.34 11.78
CA LYS A 118 20.89 26.73 12.16
C LYS A 118 21.45 27.72 11.15
N GLY A 119 20.79 28.87 11.02
CA GLY A 119 21.17 29.93 10.10
C GLY A 119 20.38 29.92 8.80
N GLY A 120 20.81 30.76 7.86
CA GLY A 120 20.17 30.94 6.56
C GLY A 120 20.86 32.02 5.72
N VAL A 121 20.41 32.21 4.49
CA VAL A 121 20.81 33.35 3.66
C VAL A 121 20.30 34.64 4.30
N LYS A 122 20.99 35.73 3.97
CA LYS A 122 20.74 37.04 4.53
C LYS A 122 19.46 37.61 3.90
N SER A 123 18.30 37.33 4.50
CA SER A 123 17.03 37.94 4.08
C SER A 123 17.05 39.47 4.22
N GLY A 124 16.14 40.15 3.54
CA GLY A 124 16.00 41.61 3.58
C GLY A 124 15.57 42.20 4.93
N PHE A 125 15.25 41.36 5.95
CA PHE A 125 14.70 41.82 7.23
C PHE A 125 15.36 41.25 8.49
N HIS A 126 16.02 40.10 8.46
CA HIS A 126 16.83 39.60 9.59
C HIS A 126 17.93 38.62 9.13
N HIS A 127 19.09 38.68 9.81
CA HIS A 127 20.24 37.83 9.56
C HIS A 127 20.53 36.96 10.78
N VAL A 128 20.73 35.65 10.57
CA VAL A 128 21.31 34.76 11.58
C VAL A 128 22.79 34.57 11.22
N GLU A 129 23.69 34.99 12.12
CA GLU A 129 25.13 34.93 11.87
C GLU A 129 25.66 33.49 11.86
N ASN A 130 26.52 33.19 10.89
CA ASN A 130 27.18 31.89 10.74
C ASN A 130 28.46 31.88 11.60
N VAL A 131 28.46 31.12 12.70
CA VAL A 131 29.63 30.96 13.60
C VAL A 131 30.08 29.49 13.51
N PRO A 132 31.37 29.17 13.53
CA PRO A 132 31.82 27.78 13.70
C PRO A 132 31.47 27.34 15.13
N VAL A 133 30.33 26.69 15.28
CA VAL A 133 29.79 26.25 16.58
C VAL A 133 29.94 24.73 16.63
N LYS A 134 30.47 24.21 17.74
CA LYS A 134 30.34 22.80 18.10
C LYS A 134 28.85 22.45 18.03
N ARG A 135 28.48 21.40 17.29
CA ARG A 135 27.06 21.06 17.06
C ARG A 135 26.67 19.84 17.86
N PHE A 136 25.49 19.89 18.48
CA PHE A 136 24.92 18.77 19.18
C PHE A 136 23.61 18.38 18.50
N LEU A 137 23.54 17.16 17.96
CA LEU A 137 22.42 16.68 17.17
C LEU A 137 21.74 15.53 17.89
N ARG A 138 20.42 15.60 18.06
CA ARG A 138 19.58 14.46 18.45
C ARG A 138 19.20 13.68 17.20
N VAL A 139 19.49 12.39 17.20
CA VAL A 139 19.07 11.41 16.21
C VAL A 139 17.74 10.84 16.67
N LYS A 140 16.63 11.19 15.98
CA LYS A 140 15.29 10.71 16.32
C LYS A 140 14.59 10.14 15.10
N GLY A 141 13.86 9.04 15.31
CA GLY A 141 13.04 8.41 14.29
C GLY A 141 13.65 7.09 13.80
N ARG A 142 12.80 6.06 13.68
CA ARG A 142 13.22 4.73 13.21
C ARG A 142 13.20 4.56 11.69
N ARG A 143 12.30 5.26 10.97
CA ARG A 143 12.09 5.11 9.52
C ARG A 143 12.78 6.20 8.70
N ASN A 144 12.47 7.46 9.01
CA ASN A 144 13.12 8.64 8.45
C ASN A 144 13.89 9.31 9.57
N VAL A 145 15.19 9.01 9.66
CA VAL A 145 16.03 9.50 10.75
C VAL A 145 16.23 11.01 10.58
N ARG A 146 15.76 11.77 11.55
CA ARG A 146 15.90 13.22 11.60
C ARG A 146 17.04 13.59 12.54
N LEU A 147 17.89 14.50 12.09
CA LEU A 147 18.98 15.06 12.88
C LEU A 147 18.56 16.46 13.31
N ASN A 148 18.15 16.58 14.58
CA ASN A 148 17.71 17.84 15.16
C ASN A 148 18.87 18.47 15.93
N GLU A 149 19.25 19.70 15.63
CA GLU A 149 20.25 20.42 16.43
C GLU A 149 19.65 20.85 17.78
N MET A 150 20.34 20.52 18.88
CA MET A 150 19.91 20.72 20.25
C MET A 150 20.87 21.67 20.99
N PRO A 151 20.41 22.32 22.07
CA PRO A 151 21.31 23.00 23.02
C PRO A 151 22.42 22.06 23.53
N MET A 152 23.66 22.56 23.64
CA MET A 152 24.79 21.79 24.17
C MET A 152 24.73 21.68 25.70
N GLU A 153 23.82 20.86 26.19
CA GLU A 153 23.62 20.59 27.62
C GLU A 153 23.01 19.21 27.83
N VAL A 154 23.35 18.56 28.95
CA VAL A 154 22.87 17.20 29.29
C VAL A 154 21.34 17.11 29.41
N SER A 155 20.66 18.21 29.74
CA SER A 155 19.19 18.30 29.77
C SER A 155 18.52 18.06 28.42
N SER A 156 19.26 18.21 27.31
CA SER A 156 18.75 17.89 25.97
C SER A 156 18.81 16.41 25.63
N MET A 157 19.43 15.58 26.49
CA MET A 157 19.60 14.15 26.30
C MET A 157 18.50 13.33 26.96
N ASN A 158 18.23 12.15 26.39
CA ASN A 158 17.42 11.12 27.04
C ASN A 158 18.00 9.72 26.75
N LYS A 159 17.59 8.71 27.53
CA LYS A 159 18.09 7.34 27.38
C LYS A 159 17.53 6.56 26.19
N GLY A 160 16.49 7.07 25.53
CA GLY A 160 15.79 6.43 24.40
C GLY A 160 16.33 6.79 23.02
N ASP A 161 17.07 7.89 22.88
CA ASP A 161 17.57 8.39 21.60
C ASP A 161 19.11 8.22 21.45
N CYS A 162 19.61 8.40 20.24
CA CYS A 162 21.06 8.57 19.98
C CYS A 162 21.38 10.06 19.78
N PHE A 163 22.59 10.48 20.12
CA PHE A 163 23.04 11.87 19.97
C PHE A 163 24.41 11.94 19.28
N ILE A 164 24.64 12.98 18.48
CA ILE A 164 25.92 13.22 17.79
C ILE A 164 26.46 14.56 18.27
N LEU A 165 27.69 14.58 18.78
CA LEU A 165 28.42 15.79 19.14
C LEU A 165 29.56 15.99 18.12
N ASP A 166 29.39 16.96 17.23
CA ASP A 166 30.41 17.42 16.28
C ASP A 166 31.31 18.46 16.97
N SER A 167 32.49 18.02 17.39
CA SER A 167 33.50 18.84 18.08
C SER A 167 34.89 18.51 17.51
N GLU A 168 35.23 19.12 16.36
CA GLU A 168 36.52 18.90 15.69
C GLU A 168 37.70 18.94 16.69
N PRO A 169 38.60 17.93 16.70
CA PRO A 169 38.78 16.90 15.67
C PRO A 169 37.97 15.61 15.87
N ASN A 170 36.98 15.57 16.77
CA ASN A 170 36.20 14.37 17.10
C ASN A 170 34.71 14.52 16.72
N VAL A 171 34.09 13.43 16.30
CA VAL A 171 32.64 13.29 16.18
C VAL A 171 32.19 12.21 17.15
N PHE A 172 31.54 12.59 18.25
CA PHE A 172 31.07 11.62 19.23
C PHE A 172 29.65 11.15 18.89
N VAL A 173 29.37 9.86 19.08
CA VAL A 173 28.03 9.27 18.96
C VAL A 173 27.65 8.67 20.31
N TYR A 174 26.77 9.33 21.05
CA TYR A 174 26.22 8.81 22.29
C TYR A 174 25.02 7.91 22.00
N VAL A 175 25.11 6.65 22.44
CA VAL A 175 24.06 5.64 22.26
C VAL A 175 23.26 5.50 23.54
N GLY A 176 22.01 5.97 23.53
CA GLY A 176 21.10 5.77 24.64
C GLY A 176 20.88 4.27 24.92
N PRO A 177 20.88 3.82 26.19
CA PRO A 177 20.74 2.39 26.52
C PRO A 177 19.40 1.80 26.07
N GLN A 178 18.36 2.64 25.93
CA GLN A 178 17.03 2.25 25.47
C GLN A 178 16.79 2.55 23.97
N SER A 179 17.82 2.98 23.23
CA SER A 179 17.71 3.31 21.79
C SER A 179 17.52 2.08 20.91
N GLY A 180 16.71 2.23 19.85
CA GLY A 180 16.41 1.16 18.90
C GLY A 180 17.59 0.80 17.99
N ARG A 181 17.65 -0.46 17.52
CA ARG A 181 18.75 -0.97 16.66
C ARG A 181 18.97 -0.11 15.41
N MET A 182 17.89 0.29 14.73
CA MET A 182 17.97 1.10 13.51
C MET A 182 18.48 2.53 13.77
N GLU A 183 18.08 3.13 14.90
CA GLU A 183 18.53 4.47 15.31
C GLU A 183 20.04 4.48 15.57
N ARG A 184 20.58 3.42 16.18
CA ARG A 184 22.03 3.24 16.39
C ARG A 184 22.79 3.18 15.07
N ILE A 185 22.33 2.35 14.13
CA ILE A 185 22.94 2.21 12.80
C ILE A 185 22.95 3.56 12.08
N LYS A 186 21.82 4.27 12.10
CA LYS A 186 21.66 5.55 11.41
C LYS A 186 22.45 6.68 12.09
N ALA A 187 22.56 6.69 13.42
CA ALA A 187 23.44 7.62 14.15
C ALA A 187 24.91 7.45 13.73
N ILE A 188 25.38 6.20 13.62
CA ILE A 188 26.73 5.89 13.15
C ILE A 188 26.93 6.29 11.69
N GLN A 189 25.97 6.01 10.81
CA GLN A 189 26.02 6.45 9.41
C GLN A 189 26.06 7.97 9.29
N ALA A 190 25.23 8.68 10.06
CA ALA A 190 25.18 10.13 10.09
C ALA A 190 26.50 10.74 10.57
N ALA A 191 27.11 10.17 11.61
CA ALA A 191 28.41 10.61 12.14
C ALA A 191 29.56 10.37 11.14
N ASN A 192 29.57 9.23 10.46
CA ASN A 192 30.53 8.97 9.37
C ASN A 192 30.35 9.96 8.22
N ALA A 193 29.12 10.28 7.84
CA ALA A 193 28.84 11.29 6.82
C ALA A 193 29.27 12.69 7.27
N ILE A 194 29.16 13.06 8.55
CA ILE A 194 29.74 14.31 9.06
C ILE A 194 31.26 14.30 8.90
N ARG A 195 31.94 13.23 9.30
CA ARG A 195 33.38 13.07 9.11
C ARG A 195 33.78 13.23 7.65
N ASP A 196 33.11 12.51 6.75
CA ASP A 196 33.50 12.41 5.35
C ASP A 196 33.12 13.66 4.55
N ASP A 197 31.88 14.14 4.70
CA ASP A 197 31.33 15.23 3.89
C ASP A 197 31.73 16.61 4.44
N LEU A 198 31.72 16.80 5.78
CA LEU A 198 31.97 18.10 6.40
C LEU A 198 33.44 18.28 6.83
N HIS A 199 34.08 17.23 7.36
CA HIS A 199 35.46 17.33 7.84
C HIS A 199 36.51 16.84 6.82
N CYS A 200 36.08 16.37 5.66
CA CYS A 200 36.91 15.79 4.60
C CYS A 200 37.74 14.59 5.09
N GLY A 201 37.15 13.74 5.94
CA GLY A 201 37.78 12.53 6.47
C GLY A 201 38.81 12.75 7.57
N ARG A 202 38.99 13.99 8.06
CA ARG A 202 40.06 14.36 9.02
C ARG A 202 39.72 14.13 10.49
N SER A 203 38.44 13.92 10.81
CA SER A 203 37.96 13.74 12.18
C SER A 203 37.82 12.26 12.56
N GLU A 204 37.89 11.96 13.86
CA GLU A 204 37.71 10.62 14.40
C GLU A 204 36.27 10.43 14.93
N VAL A 205 35.59 9.35 14.52
CA VAL A 205 34.24 9.03 15.02
C VAL A 205 34.36 8.14 16.26
N LYS A 206 33.90 8.62 17.41
CA LYS A 206 33.95 7.92 18.71
C LYS A 206 32.54 7.52 19.16
N ILE A 207 32.28 6.23 19.32
CA ILE A 207 30.99 5.73 19.81
C ILE A 207 31.06 5.63 21.34
N ILE A 208 30.07 6.19 22.04
CA ILE A 208 29.94 6.22 23.49
C ILE A 208 28.72 5.37 23.86
N ASP A 209 28.96 4.16 24.35
CA ASP A 209 27.95 3.20 24.78
C ASP A 209 28.24 2.64 26.19
N GLU A 210 27.46 1.63 26.62
CA GLU A 210 27.61 0.98 27.93
C GLU A 210 28.92 0.19 28.12
N ASN A 211 29.66 -0.09 27.04
CA ASN A 211 30.91 -0.84 27.06
C ASN A 211 32.15 0.08 27.07
N CYS A 212 31.97 1.40 26.92
CA CYS A 212 33.06 2.37 26.94
C CYS A 212 33.73 2.53 28.31
N SER A 213 35.00 2.95 28.29
CA SER A 213 35.74 3.27 29.51
C SER A 213 35.18 4.53 30.18
N SER A 214 35.30 4.61 31.51
CA SER A 214 34.89 5.79 32.27
C SER A 214 35.61 7.09 31.86
N SER A 215 36.75 6.98 31.16
CA SER A 215 37.48 8.10 30.56
C SER A 215 36.83 8.63 29.28
N GLU A 216 36.35 7.76 28.39
CA GLU A 216 35.72 8.15 27.11
C GLU A 216 34.36 8.78 27.35
N ILE A 217 33.58 8.21 28.29
CA ILE A 217 32.30 8.79 28.72
C ILE A 217 32.53 10.19 29.29
N ARG A 218 33.57 10.38 30.11
CA ARG A 218 33.90 11.68 30.70
C ARG A 218 34.32 12.70 29.66
N GLU A 219 35.12 12.30 28.66
CA GLU A 219 35.53 13.16 27.54
C GLU A 219 34.30 13.71 26.80
N PHE A 220 33.31 12.87 26.50
CA PHE A 220 32.06 13.29 25.86
C PHE A 220 31.30 14.35 26.68
N PHE A 221 31.07 14.09 27.97
CA PHE A 221 30.33 15.05 28.82
C PHE A 221 31.11 16.34 29.08
N GLU A 222 32.45 16.29 29.14
CA GLU A 222 33.30 17.49 29.20
C GLU A 222 33.18 18.33 27.91
N GLU A 223 33.18 17.68 26.74
CA GLU A 223 33.01 18.33 25.43
C GLU A 223 31.61 18.91 25.23
N LEU A 224 30.57 18.26 25.78
CA LEU A 224 29.19 18.74 25.76
C LEU A 224 28.96 19.99 26.62
N GLY A 225 29.80 20.22 27.64
CA GLY A 225 29.66 21.35 28.58
C GLY A 225 29.39 20.95 30.04
N GLY A 226 29.41 19.66 30.36
CA GLY A 226 29.24 19.08 31.70
C GLY A 226 28.12 18.05 31.79
N GLY A 227 28.11 17.28 32.88
CA GLY A 227 27.10 16.25 33.18
C GLY A 227 27.70 14.85 33.35
N SER A 228 26.82 13.86 33.49
CA SER A 228 27.16 12.44 33.60
C SER A 228 26.01 11.57 33.05
N PRO A 229 26.24 10.27 32.79
CA PRO A 229 25.17 9.35 32.37
C PRO A 229 23.97 9.31 33.32
N ASP A 230 24.20 9.55 34.61
CA ASP A 230 23.16 9.56 35.64
C ASP A 230 22.25 10.79 35.54
N ASP A 231 22.72 11.87 34.92
CA ASP A 231 21.96 13.11 34.71
C ASP A 231 21.09 13.07 33.44
N VAL A 232 21.25 12.03 32.60
CA VAL A 232 20.44 11.83 31.39
C VAL A 232 19.05 11.35 31.77
N ALA A 233 18.02 12.08 31.35
CA ALA A 233 16.63 11.75 31.66
C ALA A 233 16.23 10.38 31.07
N ASP A 234 15.34 9.66 31.77
CA ASP A 234 14.64 8.53 31.14
C ASP A 234 13.78 9.04 29.98
N ALA A 235 13.54 8.20 28.98
CA ALA A 235 12.67 8.55 27.87
C ALA A 235 11.27 8.88 28.42
N THR A 236 10.84 10.13 28.29
CA THR A 236 9.48 10.53 28.67
C THR A 236 8.52 10.15 27.53
N CYS A 237 7.34 9.67 27.90
CA CYS A 237 6.23 9.42 26.97
C CYS A 237 5.59 10.73 26.44
N GLU A 238 6.28 11.88 26.57
CA GLU A 238 5.69 13.23 26.51
C GLU A 238 5.85 13.95 25.16
N ASP A 239 6.00 13.21 24.07
CA ASP A 239 5.62 13.68 22.72
C ASP A 239 4.40 12.86 22.24
N ASP A 240 3.37 12.76 23.07
CA ASP A 240 2.14 12.05 22.73
C ASP A 240 1.32 12.93 21.76
N ASP A 241 1.67 12.87 20.48
CA ASP A 241 0.89 13.40 19.33
C ASP A 241 -0.61 13.04 19.45
N LYS A 242 -0.93 11.97 20.20
CA LYS A 242 -2.28 11.44 20.42
C LYS A 242 -3.31 12.42 20.99
N ALA A 243 -2.94 13.31 21.91
CA ALA A 243 -3.93 14.24 22.51
C ALA A 243 -4.30 15.38 21.54
N TYR A 244 -3.36 15.74 20.65
CA TYR A 244 -3.57 16.75 19.63
C TYR A 244 -4.31 16.15 18.42
N GLU A 245 -3.93 14.95 17.97
CA GLU A 245 -4.56 14.19 16.88
C GLU A 245 -6.06 13.91 17.16
N SER A 246 -6.44 13.57 18.40
CA SER A 246 -7.85 13.29 18.75
C SER A 246 -8.75 14.53 18.76
N THR A 247 -8.19 15.75 18.75
CA THR A 247 -8.96 17.00 18.75
C THR A 247 -9.40 17.41 17.34
N PHE A 248 -8.73 16.88 16.31
CA PHE A 248 -8.95 17.17 14.89
C PHE A 248 -9.41 15.95 14.10
N GLU A 249 -10.25 15.08 14.67
CA GLU A 249 -11.11 14.18 13.87
C GLU A 249 -12.10 15.05 13.05
N ALA A 250 -11.55 15.73 12.06
CA ALA A 250 -12.26 16.60 11.17
C ALA A 250 -13.09 15.72 10.25
N LYS A 251 -14.37 16.04 10.18
CA LYS A 251 -15.27 15.56 9.14
C LYS A 251 -14.62 15.86 7.79
N VAL A 252 -14.18 14.81 7.11
CA VAL A 252 -13.66 14.94 5.75
C VAL A 252 -14.72 15.63 4.90
N ALA A 253 -14.33 16.75 4.28
CA ALA A 253 -15.24 17.65 3.59
C ALA A 253 -14.60 18.12 2.28
N LEU A 254 -15.42 18.20 1.23
CA LEU A 254 -15.02 18.70 -0.08
C LEU A 254 -15.65 20.07 -0.32
N TYR A 255 -14.84 21.02 -0.75
CA TYR A 255 -15.22 22.39 -1.05
C TYR A 255 -14.95 22.70 -2.52
N LYS A 256 -15.85 23.42 -3.18
CA LYS A 256 -15.59 24.02 -4.49
C LYS A 256 -14.94 25.39 -4.29
N ILE A 257 -13.93 25.70 -5.09
CA ILE A 257 -13.24 26.98 -5.14
C ILE A 257 -13.45 27.59 -6.52
N TRP A 258 -13.92 28.84 -6.55
CA TRP A 258 -14.07 29.61 -7.77
C TRP A 258 -13.83 31.10 -7.49
N GLU A 259 -13.58 31.87 -8.55
CA GLU A 259 -13.48 33.32 -8.50
C GLU A 259 -14.85 33.96 -8.79
N ASP A 260 -15.29 34.87 -7.94
CA ASP A 260 -16.52 35.64 -8.19
C ASP A 260 -16.28 36.82 -9.16
N GLU A 261 -17.35 37.52 -9.57
CA GLU A 261 -17.25 38.68 -10.48
C GLU A 261 -16.37 39.83 -9.95
N SER A 262 -16.01 39.81 -8.66
CA SER A 262 -15.16 40.82 -8.02
C SER A 262 -13.67 40.45 -8.00
N GLY A 263 -13.34 39.23 -8.40
CA GLY A 263 -11.98 38.69 -8.34
C GLY A 263 -11.60 38.12 -6.97
N GLU A 264 -12.57 37.92 -6.07
CA GLU A 264 -12.35 37.25 -4.79
C GLU A 264 -12.68 35.76 -4.89
N LEU A 265 -11.80 34.94 -4.30
CA LEU A 265 -11.99 33.49 -4.24
C LEU A 265 -12.98 33.13 -3.14
N GLN A 266 -14.00 32.35 -3.52
CA GLN A 266 -15.01 31.82 -2.61
C GLN A 266 -14.78 30.32 -2.37
N ASP A 267 -15.20 29.85 -1.19
CA ASP A 267 -15.24 28.42 -0.85
C ASP A 267 -16.67 28.00 -0.45
N GLU A 268 -17.23 27.00 -1.12
CA GLU A 268 -18.54 26.40 -0.78
C GLU A 268 -18.41 24.91 -0.47
N LEU A 269 -19.02 24.48 0.63
CA LEU A 269 -19.08 23.08 1.01
C LEU A 269 -19.99 22.31 0.04
N ILE A 270 -19.42 21.34 -0.67
CA ILE A 270 -20.16 20.44 -1.57
C ILE A 270 -20.76 19.27 -0.80
N SER A 271 -19.91 18.54 -0.05
CA SER A 271 -20.35 17.39 0.74
C SER A 271 -19.35 17.05 1.84
N GLU A 272 -19.85 16.41 2.90
CA GLU A 272 -19.05 15.58 3.81
C GLU A 272 -19.08 14.11 3.32
N LYS A 273 -18.28 13.23 3.90
CA LYS A 273 -18.31 11.78 3.57
C LYS A 273 -19.75 11.21 3.59
N PRO A 274 -20.12 10.32 2.64
CA PRO A 274 -19.30 9.77 1.56
C PRO A 274 -19.14 10.73 0.38
N LEU A 275 -17.89 10.95 -0.07
CA LEU A 275 -17.62 11.76 -1.27
C LEU A 275 -17.78 10.91 -2.54
N LYS A 276 -18.07 11.55 -3.67
CA LYS A 276 -18.18 10.88 -4.97
C LYS A 276 -17.33 11.58 -6.00
N GLN A 277 -16.70 10.81 -6.89
CA GLN A 277 -15.83 11.35 -7.96
C GLN A 277 -16.59 12.35 -8.85
N GLU A 278 -17.90 12.15 -9.05
CA GLU A 278 -18.79 13.04 -9.82
C GLU A 278 -18.84 14.50 -9.32
N TYR A 279 -18.34 14.77 -8.11
CA TYR A 279 -18.27 16.13 -7.55
C TYR A 279 -17.11 16.95 -8.12
N LEU A 280 -16.09 16.31 -8.71
CA LEU A 280 -14.93 16.99 -9.27
C LEU A 280 -15.19 17.36 -10.73
N GLN A 281 -15.42 18.66 -10.98
CA GLN A 281 -15.67 19.18 -12.33
C GLN A 281 -14.38 19.75 -12.94
N SER A 282 -14.06 19.37 -14.19
CA SER A 282 -12.80 19.72 -14.86
C SER A 282 -12.57 21.24 -15.05
N ASP A 283 -13.63 22.04 -15.01
CA ASP A 283 -13.61 23.49 -15.15
C ASP A 283 -13.27 24.25 -13.86
N ASP A 284 -13.29 23.59 -12.70
CA ASP A 284 -13.12 24.25 -11.41
C ASP A 284 -11.93 23.71 -10.61
N CYS A 285 -11.64 24.35 -9.47
CA CYS A 285 -10.72 23.85 -8.46
C CYS A 285 -11.50 23.41 -7.20
N PHE A 286 -11.01 22.40 -6.50
CA PHE A 286 -11.65 21.89 -5.29
C PHE A 286 -10.64 21.78 -4.14
N LEU A 287 -11.12 21.97 -2.91
CA LEU A 287 -10.35 21.77 -1.69
C LEU A 287 -10.97 20.63 -0.90
N LEU A 288 -10.19 19.57 -0.70
CA LEU A 288 -10.53 18.45 0.15
C LEU A 288 -9.83 18.60 1.50
N ASP A 289 -10.62 18.81 2.54
CA ASP A 289 -10.16 18.83 3.93
C ASP A 289 -10.06 17.39 4.43
N GLY A 290 -8.84 16.85 4.43
CA GLY A 290 -8.53 15.51 4.91
C GLY A 290 -8.23 15.45 6.41
N GLY A 291 -8.42 16.54 7.16
CA GLY A 291 -8.03 16.66 8.56
C GLY A 291 -6.51 16.65 8.74
N MET A 292 -6.02 15.90 9.72
CA MET A 292 -4.58 15.76 10.01
C MET A 292 -3.77 15.06 8.91
N ASN A 293 -4.44 14.35 7.99
CA ASN A 293 -3.79 13.76 6.81
C ASN A 293 -3.41 14.81 5.74
N GLY A 294 -3.80 16.07 5.95
CA GLY A 294 -3.49 17.20 5.10
C GLY A 294 -4.70 17.71 4.29
N ILE A 295 -4.48 18.86 3.66
CA ILE A 295 -5.43 19.51 2.74
C ILE A 295 -5.00 19.21 1.31
N PHE A 296 -5.93 18.81 0.45
CA PHE A 296 -5.66 18.58 -0.96
C PHE A 296 -6.38 19.62 -1.81
N VAL A 297 -5.66 20.28 -2.71
CA VAL A 297 -6.21 21.23 -3.68
C VAL A 297 -6.22 20.55 -5.03
N TRP A 298 -7.38 20.06 -5.46
CA TRP A 298 -7.58 19.44 -6.76
C TRP A 298 -7.80 20.50 -7.83
N ILE A 299 -7.10 20.36 -8.95
CA ILE A 299 -7.06 21.33 -10.04
C ILE A 299 -7.64 20.71 -11.31
N GLY A 300 -8.80 21.19 -11.75
CA GLY A 300 -9.40 20.78 -13.00
C GLY A 300 -8.56 21.20 -14.20
N LYS A 301 -8.42 20.32 -15.20
CA LYS A 301 -7.60 20.58 -16.40
C LYS A 301 -8.05 21.79 -17.20
N SER A 302 -9.33 22.15 -17.10
CA SER A 302 -9.98 23.27 -17.79
C SER A 302 -10.16 24.51 -16.91
N SER A 303 -9.71 24.49 -15.65
CA SER A 303 -9.73 25.65 -14.75
C SER A 303 -8.81 26.78 -15.22
N SER A 304 -9.15 28.02 -14.87
CA SER A 304 -8.35 29.20 -15.23
C SER A 304 -7.03 29.29 -14.45
N ARG A 305 -6.03 30.02 -14.98
CA ARG A 305 -4.73 30.14 -14.32
C ARG A 305 -4.85 30.85 -12.96
N GLU A 306 -5.71 31.86 -12.92
CA GLU A 306 -6.00 32.68 -11.75
C GLU A 306 -6.63 31.83 -10.63
N GLU A 307 -7.59 30.94 -10.97
CA GLU A 307 -8.17 29.98 -10.01
C GLU A 307 -7.14 28.97 -9.49
N ARG A 308 -6.24 28.47 -10.34
CA ARG A 308 -5.18 27.52 -9.91
C ARG A 308 -4.26 28.12 -8.86
N ILE A 309 -3.80 29.35 -9.10
CA ILE A 309 -2.95 30.10 -8.17
C ILE A 309 -3.75 30.47 -6.91
N GLY A 310 -4.99 30.91 -7.12
CA GLY A 310 -5.90 31.32 -6.07
C GLY A 310 -6.22 30.21 -5.07
N ALA A 311 -6.59 29.04 -5.57
CA ALA A 311 -6.94 27.87 -4.77
C ALA A 311 -5.79 27.44 -3.85
N MET A 312 -4.55 27.49 -4.35
CA MET A 312 -3.38 27.15 -3.57
C MET A 312 -3.09 28.17 -2.46
N ASN A 313 -3.23 29.47 -2.74
CA ASN A 313 -3.07 30.53 -1.75
C ASN A 313 -4.19 30.49 -0.68
N LEU A 314 -5.42 30.21 -1.10
CA LEU A 314 -6.55 30.03 -0.19
C LEU A 314 -6.28 28.87 0.77
N ALA A 315 -5.80 27.73 0.29
CA ALA A 315 -5.46 26.58 1.13
C ALA A 315 -4.29 26.88 2.08
N ASN A 316 -3.19 27.45 1.58
CA ASN A 316 -1.96 27.68 2.35
C ASN A 316 -2.07 28.74 3.47
N GLN A 317 -2.98 29.71 3.34
CA GLN A 317 -3.09 30.82 4.28
C GLN A 317 -4.49 30.90 4.89
N LYS A 318 -5.49 31.24 4.07
CA LYS A 318 -6.83 31.58 4.56
C LYS A 318 -7.53 30.38 5.21
N TYR A 319 -7.45 29.21 4.60
CA TYR A 319 -8.20 28.03 5.04
C TYR A 319 -7.65 27.42 6.33
N ILE A 320 -6.32 27.26 6.42
CA ILE A 320 -5.64 26.79 7.63
C ILE A 320 -5.96 27.72 8.81
N GLU A 321 -5.88 29.04 8.61
CA GLU A 321 -6.21 30.03 9.65
C GLU A 321 -7.71 30.01 10.01
N LYS A 322 -8.61 29.97 9.02
CA LYS A 322 -10.08 29.93 9.20
C LYS A 322 -10.52 28.73 10.03
N LYS A 323 -9.89 27.57 9.85
CA LYS A 323 -10.20 26.32 10.58
C LYS A 323 -9.44 26.16 11.89
N GLY A 324 -8.46 27.02 12.17
CA GLY A 324 -7.58 26.88 13.33
C GLY A 324 -6.65 25.68 13.24
N TYR A 325 -6.32 25.23 12.02
CA TYR A 325 -5.36 24.17 11.80
C TYR A 325 -3.93 24.62 12.10
N PRO A 326 -3.03 23.69 12.42
CA PRO A 326 -1.62 24.00 12.62
C PRO A 326 -0.97 24.49 11.32
N LYS A 327 -0.01 25.42 11.44
CA LYS A 327 0.75 25.93 10.27
C LYS A 327 1.61 24.88 9.57
N TRP A 328 1.94 23.81 10.28
CA TRP A 328 2.69 22.66 9.76
C TRP A 328 1.83 21.67 8.99
N LEU A 329 0.49 21.84 8.96
CA LEU A 329 -0.38 20.94 8.22
C LEU A 329 -0.01 20.92 6.73
N GLN A 330 0.11 19.70 6.19
CA GLN A 330 0.51 19.48 4.81
C GLN A 330 -0.58 19.97 3.84
N VAL A 331 -0.16 20.63 2.77
CA VAL A 331 -1.04 21.04 1.65
C VAL A 331 -0.48 20.45 0.36
N LYS A 332 -1.31 19.70 -0.36
CA LYS A 332 -0.94 19.01 -1.61
C LYS A 332 -1.76 19.55 -2.76
N ARG A 333 -1.10 19.95 -3.84
CA ARG A 333 -1.78 20.29 -5.10
C ARG A 333 -1.89 19.03 -5.94
N VAL A 334 -3.12 18.68 -6.29
CA VAL A 334 -3.48 17.49 -7.06
C VAL A 334 -4.01 17.93 -8.42
N ILE A 335 -3.52 17.35 -9.51
CA ILE A 335 -3.97 17.68 -10.86
C ILE A 335 -4.96 16.62 -11.33
N GLU A 336 -6.01 17.03 -12.06
CA GLU A 336 -6.92 16.11 -12.73
C GLU A 336 -6.14 15.08 -13.58
N CYS A 337 -6.51 13.80 -13.45
CA CYS A 337 -5.84 12.63 -14.05
C CYS A 337 -4.43 12.33 -13.49
N ALA A 338 -3.99 13.00 -12.43
CA ALA A 338 -2.75 12.69 -11.72
C ALA A 338 -3.00 12.58 -10.21
N GLU A 339 -4.17 12.08 -9.82
CA GLU A 339 -4.55 12.03 -8.42
C GLU A 339 -3.78 10.93 -7.66
N PRO A 340 -3.17 11.24 -6.50
CA PRO A 340 -2.47 10.23 -5.71
C PRO A 340 -3.45 9.27 -5.04
N PRO A 341 -3.06 8.01 -4.75
CA PRO A 341 -3.93 7.02 -4.11
C PRO A 341 -4.60 7.50 -2.81
N LEU A 342 -3.87 8.27 -2.01
CA LEU A 342 -4.41 8.85 -0.78
C LEU A 342 -5.56 9.84 -1.05
N PHE A 343 -5.47 10.66 -2.10
CA PHE A 343 -6.56 11.58 -2.48
C PHE A 343 -7.78 10.78 -2.92
N LYS A 344 -7.57 9.78 -3.78
CA LYS A 344 -8.63 8.89 -4.27
C LYS A 344 -9.38 8.24 -3.11
N SER A 345 -8.69 7.86 -2.03
CA SER A 345 -9.25 7.17 -0.86
C SER A 345 -10.36 7.90 -0.11
N TYR A 346 -10.52 9.20 -0.33
CA TYR A 346 -11.60 9.97 0.29
C TYR A 346 -12.95 9.81 -0.42
N PHE A 347 -12.96 9.24 -1.62
CA PHE A 347 -14.13 9.04 -2.46
C PHE A 347 -14.65 7.61 -2.33
N SER A 348 -15.97 7.46 -2.19
CA SER A 348 -16.66 6.17 -1.98
C SER A 348 -16.54 5.22 -3.16
N VAL A 349 -16.41 5.76 -4.37
CA VAL A 349 -16.11 5.03 -5.60
C VAL A 349 -15.25 5.94 -6.45
N TRP A 350 -14.09 5.44 -6.88
CA TRP A 350 -13.20 6.09 -7.84
C TRP A 350 -13.01 5.20 -9.05
N LYS A 351 -13.46 5.67 -10.22
CA LYS A 351 -13.25 5.00 -11.50
C LYS A 351 -12.07 5.65 -12.21
N GLU A 352 -11.02 4.89 -12.48
CA GLU A 352 -9.96 5.38 -13.37
C GLU A 352 -10.46 5.40 -14.81
N PRO A 353 -9.94 6.30 -15.67
CA PRO A 353 -10.15 6.24 -17.10
C PRO A 353 -9.76 4.88 -17.69
N ASP A 354 -10.49 4.40 -18.70
CA ASP A 354 -10.31 3.05 -19.28
C ASP A 354 -8.85 2.72 -19.69
N HIS A 355 -8.05 3.73 -20.01
CA HIS A 355 -6.64 3.61 -20.43
C HIS A 355 -5.64 3.49 -19.27
N GLU A 356 -6.05 3.70 -18.01
CA GLU A 356 -5.21 3.53 -16.81
C GLU A 356 -5.45 2.19 -16.09
N MET A 357 -6.36 1.36 -16.62
CA MET A 357 -6.55 -0.03 -16.16
C MET A 357 -5.39 -0.92 -16.68
N THR A 358 -4.23 -0.89 -16.02
CA THR A 358 -2.99 -1.60 -16.42
C THR A 358 -2.63 -2.82 -15.56
N LEU A 359 -2.80 -4.06 -15.99
CA LEU A 359 -2.61 -5.26 -15.15
C LEU A 359 -1.36 -5.23 -14.26
N GLY A 360 -1.56 -5.53 -12.96
CA GLY A 360 -0.68 -5.37 -11.79
C GLY A 360 0.69 -6.05 -11.84
N ARG A 361 1.42 -5.77 -12.93
CA ARG A 361 2.65 -6.31 -13.51
C ARG A 361 2.46 -7.29 -14.68
N TYR A 362 2.32 -6.70 -15.87
CA TYR A 362 3.06 -7.00 -17.12
C TYR A 362 3.23 -5.67 -17.90
N PHE A 363 4.03 -4.74 -17.35
CA PHE A 363 4.07 -3.34 -17.84
C PHE A 363 4.92 -3.10 -19.11
N ASP A 364 5.69 -4.08 -19.60
CA ASP A 364 6.52 -3.87 -20.81
C ASP A 364 5.79 -4.21 -22.12
N GLU A 365 4.82 -5.13 -22.11
CA GLU A 365 4.09 -5.53 -23.32
C GLU A 365 2.69 -4.89 -23.44
N GLU A 366 2.04 -4.54 -22.33
CA GLU A 366 0.63 -4.15 -22.35
C GLU A 366 0.38 -2.65 -22.63
N GLN A 367 1.33 -1.76 -22.36
CA GLN A 367 1.21 -0.36 -22.79
C GLN A 367 1.51 -0.15 -24.28
N ALA A 368 2.18 -1.12 -24.92
CA ALA A 368 2.37 -1.18 -26.37
C ALA A 368 1.26 -1.97 -27.08
N MET A 369 0.35 -2.58 -26.32
CA MET A 369 -0.73 -3.44 -26.81
C MET A 369 -1.90 -2.60 -27.30
N GLU A 370 -2.50 -2.99 -28.42
CA GLU A 370 -3.69 -2.32 -28.93
C GLU A 370 -4.84 -2.47 -27.91
N GLU A 371 -5.65 -1.41 -27.76
CA GLU A 371 -6.73 -1.29 -26.77
C GLU A 371 -7.70 -2.49 -26.78
N GLU A 372 -7.93 -3.07 -27.95
CA GLU A 372 -8.83 -4.21 -28.14
C GLU A 372 -8.25 -5.52 -27.58
N GLU A 373 -6.93 -5.72 -27.69
CA GLU A 373 -6.24 -6.90 -27.14
C GLU A 373 -6.15 -6.81 -25.60
N ARG A 374 -5.94 -5.60 -25.07
CA ARG A 374 -5.98 -5.33 -23.63
C ARG A 374 -7.36 -5.62 -23.02
N LYS A 375 -8.43 -5.14 -23.66
CA LYS A 375 -9.80 -5.40 -23.24
C LYS A 375 -10.09 -6.90 -23.21
N LYS A 376 -9.68 -7.63 -24.25
CA LYS A 376 -9.84 -9.09 -24.33
C LYS A 376 -9.09 -9.82 -23.22
N LYS A 377 -7.89 -9.38 -22.85
CA LYS A 377 -7.17 -9.93 -21.69
C LYS A 377 -7.92 -9.69 -20.37
N CYS A 378 -8.39 -8.46 -20.12
CA CYS A 378 -9.21 -8.15 -18.96
C CYS A 378 -10.48 -9.02 -18.87
N GLU A 379 -11.15 -9.25 -20.00
CA GLU A 379 -12.28 -10.17 -20.11
C GLU A 379 -11.90 -11.61 -19.77
N LEU A 380 -10.77 -12.11 -20.30
CA LEU A 380 -10.24 -13.43 -19.93
C LEU A 380 -9.92 -13.54 -18.43
N TYR A 381 -9.36 -12.50 -17.81
CA TYR A 381 -9.06 -12.51 -16.37
C TYR A 381 -10.30 -12.47 -15.50
N ALA A 382 -11.28 -11.63 -15.88
CA ALA A 382 -12.58 -11.67 -15.24
C ALA A 382 -13.14 -13.10 -15.35
N LYS A 383 -13.08 -13.70 -16.54
CA LYS A 383 -13.56 -15.06 -16.82
C LYS A 383 -12.91 -16.13 -15.95
N SER A 384 -11.59 -16.08 -15.76
CA SER A 384 -10.88 -17.03 -14.89
C SER A 384 -11.09 -16.78 -13.39
N ALA A 385 -11.53 -15.58 -12.98
CA ALA A 385 -11.49 -15.06 -11.62
C ALA A 385 -10.14 -15.26 -10.90
N GLY A 386 -9.05 -15.29 -11.67
CA GLY A 386 -7.70 -15.45 -11.12
C GLY A 386 -7.25 -14.19 -10.42
N HIS A 387 -7.21 -14.23 -9.08
CA HIS A 387 -6.57 -13.19 -8.26
C HIS A 387 -5.13 -13.59 -7.94
N ALA A 388 -4.31 -12.63 -7.47
CA ALA A 388 -2.90 -12.87 -7.14
C ALA A 388 -2.13 -13.60 -8.25
N MET A 389 -2.26 -13.15 -9.50
CA MET A 389 -1.77 -13.90 -10.68
C MET A 389 -0.26 -14.16 -10.65
N SER A 390 0.48 -13.22 -10.06
CA SER A 390 1.92 -13.34 -9.92
C SER A 390 2.32 -14.43 -8.91
N PHE A 391 1.42 -14.80 -7.99
CA PHE A 391 1.66 -15.83 -6.99
C PHE A 391 1.56 -17.22 -7.63
N MET A 392 2.65 -17.66 -8.25
CA MET A 392 2.83 -18.99 -8.85
C MET A 392 4.13 -19.62 -8.31
N PRO A 393 4.13 -20.14 -7.07
CA PRO A 393 5.32 -20.72 -6.45
C PRO A 393 5.82 -22.00 -7.13
N ASP A 394 4.94 -22.74 -7.80
CA ASP A 394 5.29 -23.83 -8.73
C ASP A 394 4.17 -24.02 -9.79
N ASP A 395 4.10 -25.21 -10.41
CA ASP A 395 3.11 -25.54 -11.45
C ASP A 395 1.81 -26.18 -10.92
N GLY A 396 1.59 -26.23 -9.61
CA GLY A 396 0.40 -26.84 -9.00
C GLY A 396 0.44 -28.38 -8.92
N SER A 397 1.57 -29.02 -9.22
CA SER A 397 1.73 -30.49 -9.23
C SER A 397 2.13 -31.12 -7.88
N GLY A 398 2.26 -30.32 -6.83
CA GLY A 398 2.62 -30.73 -5.48
C GLY A 398 1.58 -31.61 -4.79
N GLU A 399 1.92 -32.07 -3.57
CA GLU A 399 1.06 -32.93 -2.78
C GLU A 399 -0.01 -32.10 -2.04
N VAL A 400 -1.25 -32.60 -2.01
CA VAL A 400 -2.41 -31.87 -1.46
C VAL A 400 -3.12 -32.69 -0.40
N GLU A 401 -3.28 -32.09 0.77
CA GLU A 401 -4.12 -32.58 1.87
C GLU A 401 -5.22 -31.55 2.16
N ILE A 402 -6.48 -32.00 2.29
CA ILE A 402 -7.65 -31.11 2.44
C ILE A 402 -8.44 -31.52 3.68
N TRP A 403 -8.84 -30.54 4.48
CA TRP A 403 -9.75 -30.69 5.62
C TRP A 403 -10.90 -29.72 5.50
N ARG A 404 -12.09 -30.16 5.92
CA ARG A 404 -13.21 -29.28 6.24
C ARG A 404 -13.13 -28.87 7.70
N VAL A 405 -13.47 -27.62 7.98
CA VAL A 405 -13.66 -27.12 9.35
C VAL A 405 -15.06 -27.50 9.78
N ASP A 406 -15.16 -28.23 10.89
CA ASP A 406 -16.42 -28.73 11.42
C ASP A 406 -16.33 -28.69 12.94
N ASN A 407 -17.23 -27.95 13.61
CA ASN A 407 -17.25 -27.82 15.07
C ASN A 407 -15.89 -27.43 15.71
N PHE A 408 -15.16 -26.48 15.10
CA PHE A 408 -13.81 -26.04 15.53
C PHE A 408 -12.69 -27.08 15.38
N ASP A 409 -12.96 -28.20 14.71
CA ASP A 409 -11.98 -29.25 14.42
C ASP A 409 -11.79 -29.43 12.91
N LEU A 410 -10.73 -30.16 12.53
CA LEU A 410 -10.40 -30.48 11.14
C LEU A 410 -10.81 -31.90 10.80
N VAL A 411 -11.74 -32.02 9.85
CA VAL A 411 -12.22 -33.30 9.32
C VAL A 411 -11.56 -33.54 7.96
N PRO A 412 -10.71 -34.57 7.79
CA PRO A 412 -10.04 -34.83 6.52
C PRO A 412 -11.05 -35.21 5.43
N ILE A 413 -10.84 -34.69 4.23
CA ILE A 413 -11.66 -35.00 3.05
C ILE A 413 -11.14 -36.27 2.37
N GLU A 414 -12.06 -37.13 1.94
CA GLU A 414 -11.72 -38.36 1.22
C GLU A 414 -11.14 -38.05 -0.17
N GLU A 415 -10.26 -38.92 -0.68
CA GLU A 415 -9.58 -38.71 -1.97
C GLU A 415 -10.55 -38.51 -3.14
N SER A 416 -11.70 -39.20 -3.12
CA SER A 416 -12.75 -39.09 -4.15
C SER A 416 -13.52 -37.77 -4.11
N GLN A 417 -13.42 -37.01 -3.02
CA GLN A 417 -14.09 -35.73 -2.82
C GLN A 417 -13.13 -34.54 -2.99
N LYS A 418 -11.84 -34.79 -3.26
CA LYS A 418 -10.89 -33.70 -3.54
C LYS A 418 -11.32 -32.90 -4.76
N GLY A 419 -11.36 -31.57 -4.60
CA GLY A 419 -11.84 -30.64 -5.62
C GLY A 419 -13.33 -30.32 -5.50
N ILE A 420 -14.09 -30.98 -4.63
CA ILE A 420 -15.49 -30.65 -4.35
C ILE A 420 -15.57 -29.84 -3.05
N PHE A 421 -16.15 -28.65 -3.14
CA PHE A 421 -16.32 -27.71 -2.03
C PHE A 421 -17.79 -27.36 -1.85
N PHE A 422 -18.19 -26.98 -0.64
CA PHE A 422 -19.52 -26.47 -0.33
C PHE A 422 -19.43 -25.00 0.08
N GLY A 423 -20.26 -24.14 -0.52
CA GLY A 423 -20.30 -22.71 -0.24
C GLY A 423 -20.69 -22.35 1.20
N GLY A 424 -21.32 -23.28 1.91
CA GLY A 424 -21.68 -23.17 3.32
C GLY A 424 -20.58 -23.59 4.30
N ASP A 425 -19.45 -24.10 3.84
CA ASP A 425 -18.38 -24.61 4.70
C ASP A 425 -17.09 -23.78 4.56
N SER A 426 -16.16 -24.00 5.49
CA SER A 426 -14.76 -23.53 5.37
C SER A 426 -13.79 -24.72 5.30
N TYR A 427 -12.69 -24.57 4.56
CA TYR A 427 -11.72 -25.64 4.31
C TYR A 427 -10.30 -25.14 4.56
N ILE A 428 -9.41 -26.06 4.95
CA ILE A 428 -7.96 -25.85 4.96
C ILE A 428 -7.34 -26.81 3.95
N ILE A 429 -6.53 -26.28 3.05
CA ILE A 429 -5.79 -27.03 2.05
C ILE A 429 -4.30 -26.83 2.35
N LYS A 430 -3.61 -27.91 2.70
CA LYS A 430 -2.15 -27.94 2.82
C LYS A 430 -1.57 -28.43 1.50
N TYR A 431 -0.83 -27.56 0.86
CA TYR A 431 -0.10 -27.85 -0.37
C TYR A 431 1.40 -27.95 -0.06
N ILE A 432 2.03 -29.03 -0.55
CA ILE A 432 3.44 -29.34 -0.33
C ILE A 432 4.14 -29.34 -1.67
N TYR A 433 5.12 -28.45 -1.84
CA TYR A 433 5.87 -28.31 -3.07
C TYR A 433 7.38 -28.30 -2.81
N ARG A 434 8.15 -28.66 -3.83
CA ARG A 434 9.59 -28.91 -3.70
C ARG A 434 10.38 -27.98 -4.59
N THR A 435 10.67 -26.79 -4.07
CA THR A 435 11.52 -25.77 -4.71
C THR A 435 12.62 -25.40 -3.73
N ASN A 436 13.84 -25.90 -3.95
CA ASN A 436 14.99 -25.71 -3.04
C ASN A 436 14.78 -26.25 -1.59
N GLY A 437 14.00 -27.31 -1.45
CA GLY A 437 13.60 -27.87 -0.16
C GLY A 437 12.12 -28.21 -0.17
N GLU A 438 11.60 -28.70 0.95
CA GLU A 438 10.17 -28.88 1.13
C GLU A 438 9.56 -27.58 1.67
N ASN A 439 8.56 -27.06 0.95
CA ASN A 439 7.86 -25.84 1.29
C ASN A 439 6.36 -26.11 1.39
N TYR A 440 5.67 -25.26 2.14
CA TYR A 440 4.25 -25.44 2.45
C TYR A 440 3.45 -24.17 2.13
N ILE A 441 2.26 -24.36 1.57
CA ILE A 441 1.23 -23.32 1.47
C ILE A 441 -0.01 -23.84 2.17
N LEU A 442 -0.58 -23.03 3.05
CA LEU A 442 -1.86 -23.29 3.69
C LEU A 442 -2.89 -22.33 3.12
N TYR A 443 -3.75 -22.83 2.25
CA TYR A 443 -4.95 -22.11 1.85
C TYR A 443 -6.04 -22.36 2.87
N PHE A 444 -6.73 -21.32 3.31
CA PHE A 444 -7.99 -21.46 4.03
C PHE A 444 -9.10 -20.85 3.20
N TRP A 445 -9.88 -21.73 2.58
CA TRP A 445 -10.98 -21.37 1.69
C TRP A 445 -12.25 -21.17 2.50
N GLN A 446 -12.90 -20.03 2.31
CA GLN A 446 -14.09 -19.61 3.06
C GLN A 446 -15.27 -19.50 2.10
N GLY A 447 -16.25 -20.39 2.29
CA GLY A 447 -17.45 -20.42 1.45
C GLY A 447 -18.30 -19.16 1.62
N GLN A 448 -18.97 -18.75 0.53
CA GLN A 448 -19.80 -17.54 0.46
C GLN A 448 -20.87 -17.48 1.57
N THR A 449 -21.47 -18.62 1.91
CA THR A 449 -22.52 -18.76 2.92
C THR A 449 -22.04 -19.42 4.22
N SER A 450 -20.74 -19.69 4.36
CA SER A 450 -20.17 -20.25 5.60
C SER A 450 -20.33 -19.32 6.79
N SER A 451 -20.51 -19.90 7.98
CA SER A 451 -20.79 -19.12 9.19
C SER A 451 -19.57 -18.32 9.65
N LEU A 452 -19.80 -17.21 10.36
CA LEU A 452 -18.72 -16.33 10.82
C LEU A 452 -17.75 -17.05 11.77
N ASP A 453 -18.28 -17.95 12.61
CA ASP A 453 -17.49 -18.75 13.55
C ASP A 453 -16.63 -19.80 12.83
N GLU A 454 -17.13 -20.45 11.77
CA GLU A 454 -16.31 -21.36 10.95
C GLU A 454 -15.22 -20.64 10.18
N ARG A 455 -15.54 -19.45 9.61
CA ARG A 455 -14.52 -18.59 8.98
C ARG A 455 -13.44 -18.20 9.99
N ALA A 456 -13.82 -17.81 11.20
CA ALA A 456 -12.85 -17.50 12.26
C ALA A 456 -12.04 -18.74 12.67
N ALA A 457 -12.69 -19.91 12.79
CA ALA A 457 -12.03 -21.17 13.12
C ALA A 457 -11.00 -21.58 12.05
N SER A 458 -11.33 -21.46 10.76
CA SER A 458 -10.41 -21.77 9.66
C SER A 458 -9.11 -20.95 9.72
N ALA A 459 -9.20 -19.66 10.06
CA ALA A 459 -8.03 -18.80 10.23
C ALA A 459 -7.18 -19.25 11.44
N ILE A 460 -7.80 -19.51 12.60
CA ILE A 460 -7.09 -19.95 13.82
C ILE A 460 -6.41 -21.31 13.61
N LEU A 461 -7.13 -22.27 13.01
CA LEU A 461 -6.62 -23.61 12.74
C LEU A 461 -5.48 -23.59 11.72
N THR A 462 -5.52 -22.67 10.74
CA THR A 462 -4.41 -22.45 9.80
C THR A 462 -3.14 -22.00 10.52
N VAL A 463 -3.24 -21.02 11.43
CA VAL A 463 -2.10 -20.57 12.23
C VAL A 463 -1.56 -21.69 13.12
N LYS A 464 -2.44 -22.52 13.68
CA LYS A 464 -2.04 -23.68 14.47
C LYS A 464 -1.27 -24.71 13.62
N MET A 465 -1.78 -25.06 12.45
CA MET A 465 -1.12 -26.00 11.53
C MET A 465 0.24 -25.47 11.05
N ASP A 466 0.34 -24.18 10.75
CA ASP A 466 1.61 -23.56 10.38
C ASP A 466 2.65 -23.64 11.50
N ARG A 467 2.27 -23.45 12.77
CA ARG A 467 3.17 -23.65 13.91
C ARG A 467 3.69 -25.10 13.98
N GLU A 468 2.85 -26.08 13.68
CA GLU A 468 3.24 -27.50 13.61
C GLU A 468 4.22 -27.78 12.45
N LEU A 469 4.13 -27.01 11.37
CA LEU A 469 5.07 -27.01 10.23
C LEU A 469 6.31 -26.13 10.45
N GLY A 470 6.57 -25.71 11.70
CA GLY A 470 7.74 -24.90 12.06
C GLY A 470 7.63 -23.41 11.71
N GLY A 471 6.42 -22.91 11.44
CA GLY A 471 6.14 -21.49 11.20
C GLY A 471 6.59 -20.96 9.84
N LYS A 472 6.83 -21.84 8.86
CA LYS A 472 7.39 -21.50 7.55
C LYS A 472 6.36 -21.50 6.41
N ALA A 473 5.11 -21.89 6.66
CA ALA A 473 4.13 -22.03 5.59
C ALA A 473 3.62 -20.67 5.12
N ILE A 474 3.47 -20.46 3.81
CA ILE A 474 2.74 -19.29 3.31
C ILE A 474 1.25 -19.52 3.63
N GLN A 475 0.58 -18.54 4.25
CA GLN A 475 -0.85 -18.67 4.59
C GLN A 475 -1.67 -17.78 3.66
N ILE A 476 -2.73 -18.30 3.06
CA ILE A 476 -3.52 -17.56 2.06
C ILE A 476 -5.00 -17.68 2.37
N ARG A 477 -5.65 -16.54 2.62
CA ARG A 477 -7.11 -16.50 2.69
C ARG A 477 -7.66 -16.59 1.27
N VAL A 478 -8.51 -17.58 1.02
CA VAL A 478 -9.24 -17.69 -0.24
C VAL A 478 -10.71 -17.49 0.05
N VAL A 479 -11.30 -16.46 -0.55
CA VAL A 479 -12.75 -16.25 -0.47
C VAL A 479 -13.39 -16.90 -1.70
N HIS A 480 -14.53 -17.55 -1.51
CA HIS A 480 -15.32 -18.14 -2.60
C HIS A 480 -15.41 -17.17 -3.79
N GLY A 481 -15.07 -17.67 -4.98
CA GLY A 481 -15.18 -16.93 -6.24
C GLY A 481 -14.02 -15.97 -6.48
N GLN A 482 -13.04 -15.93 -5.58
CA GLN A 482 -11.84 -15.09 -5.62
C GLN A 482 -10.57 -15.96 -5.52
N GLU A 483 -10.64 -17.18 -6.06
CA GLU A 483 -9.57 -18.17 -6.01
C GLU A 483 -8.32 -17.70 -6.78
N PRO A 484 -7.12 -17.75 -6.16
CA PRO A 484 -5.89 -17.49 -6.90
C PRO A 484 -5.64 -18.49 -8.03
N GLU A 485 -4.96 -18.07 -9.09
CA GLU A 485 -4.62 -18.94 -10.23
C GLU A 485 -3.88 -20.22 -9.79
N HIS A 486 -2.91 -20.10 -8.88
CA HIS A 486 -2.21 -21.26 -8.32
C HIS A 486 -3.16 -22.21 -7.59
N PHE A 487 -4.13 -21.68 -6.83
CA PHE A 487 -5.11 -22.51 -6.13
C PHE A 487 -5.98 -23.31 -7.10
N LEU A 488 -6.45 -22.68 -8.18
CA LEU A 488 -7.25 -23.38 -9.21
C LEU A 488 -6.43 -24.47 -9.89
N ARG A 489 -5.16 -24.19 -10.20
CA ARG A 489 -4.26 -25.13 -10.88
C ARG A 489 -4.04 -26.44 -10.12
N ILE A 490 -4.06 -26.39 -8.78
CA ILE A 490 -3.98 -27.59 -7.91
C ILE A 490 -5.05 -28.63 -8.29
N PHE A 491 -6.23 -28.19 -8.74
CA PHE A 491 -7.34 -29.07 -9.08
C PHE A 491 -7.38 -29.47 -10.56
N GLN A 492 -6.52 -28.90 -11.41
CA GLN A 492 -6.39 -29.24 -12.83
C GLN A 492 -7.74 -29.24 -13.56
N GLY A 493 -8.49 -28.15 -13.41
CA GLY A 493 -9.79 -28.02 -14.05
C GLY A 493 -10.90 -28.89 -13.45
N ARG A 494 -10.75 -29.42 -12.22
CA ARG A 494 -11.73 -30.32 -11.58
C ARG A 494 -12.39 -29.73 -10.33
N MET A 495 -12.26 -28.43 -10.12
CA MET A 495 -12.88 -27.77 -8.97
C MET A 495 -14.39 -27.64 -9.21
N VAL A 496 -15.18 -28.08 -8.23
CA VAL A 496 -16.64 -28.00 -8.21
C VAL A 496 -17.07 -27.38 -6.88
N ILE A 497 -17.88 -26.33 -6.92
CA ILE A 497 -18.44 -25.68 -5.74
C ILE A 497 -19.93 -25.92 -5.72
N LEU A 498 -20.44 -26.50 -4.63
CA LEU A 498 -21.84 -26.81 -4.41
C LEU A 498 -22.48 -25.77 -3.48
N MET A 499 -23.78 -25.54 -3.64
CA MET A 499 -24.55 -24.74 -2.70
C MET A 499 -24.83 -25.54 -1.42
N GLY A 500 -25.07 -24.82 -0.33
CA GLY A 500 -25.33 -25.43 0.97
C GLY A 500 -24.05 -25.93 1.66
N GLY A 501 -24.18 -26.88 2.58
CA GLY A 501 -23.08 -27.35 3.44
C GLY A 501 -23.57 -27.90 4.78
N HIS A 502 -22.61 -28.22 5.64
CA HIS A 502 -22.87 -28.65 7.01
C HIS A 502 -23.26 -27.47 7.89
N ALA A 503 -24.20 -27.69 8.81
CA ALA A 503 -24.59 -26.68 9.78
C ALA A 503 -23.50 -26.49 10.85
N SER A 504 -23.31 -25.23 11.25
CA SER A 504 -22.33 -24.83 12.26
C SER A 504 -22.56 -25.50 13.63
N GLY A 505 -21.50 -25.55 14.44
CA GLY A 505 -21.56 -26.07 15.81
C GLY A 505 -22.36 -25.21 16.79
N PHE A 506 -22.52 -23.92 16.51
CA PHE A 506 -23.32 -22.98 17.29
C PHE A 506 -24.78 -22.95 16.81
N LYS A 507 -25.50 -24.05 17.07
CA LYS A 507 -26.90 -24.25 16.64
C LYS A 507 -27.83 -23.10 17.05
N ASN A 508 -28.27 -22.30 16.08
CA ASN A 508 -29.55 -21.59 16.17
C ASN A 508 -30.70 -22.56 15.82
N ILE A 509 -31.94 -22.29 16.27
CA ILE A 509 -33.13 -23.16 16.06
C ILE A 509 -33.44 -23.41 14.55
N HIS A 510 -32.80 -22.67 13.64
CA HIS A 510 -33.01 -22.73 12.20
C HIS A 510 -31.80 -23.21 11.39
N ASP A 511 -30.67 -23.55 12.03
CA ASP A 511 -29.48 -24.05 11.34
C ASP A 511 -29.59 -25.57 11.10
N HIS A 512 -29.65 -25.97 9.84
CA HIS A 512 -29.69 -27.36 9.38
C HIS A 512 -28.77 -27.52 8.18
N ASP A 513 -28.18 -28.72 8.03
CA ASP A 513 -27.46 -29.05 6.81
C ASP A 513 -28.37 -28.77 5.61
N SER A 514 -27.87 -27.98 4.67
CA SER A 514 -28.63 -27.58 3.50
C SER A 514 -28.01 -28.29 2.31
N TYR A 515 -28.82 -29.15 1.69
CA TYR A 515 -28.49 -29.80 0.44
C TYR A 515 -29.70 -29.69 -0.47
N ASP A 516 -29.42 -29.69 -1.76
CA ASP A 516 -30.45 -29.80 -2.79
C ASP A 516 -31.27 -31.08 -2.61
N ALA A 517 -32.59 -30.95 -2.55
CA ALA A 517 -33.50 -32.04 -2.21
C ALA A 517 -34.55 -32.34 -3.28
N ASP A 518 -34.75 -31.46 -4.28
CA ASP A 518 -35.73 -31.66 -5.34
C ASP A 518 -35.13 -32.33 -6.58
N GLY A 519 -33.81 -32.42 -6.65
CA GLY A 519 -33.07 -33.14 -7.68
C GLY A 519 -32.92 -32.36 -8.99
N THR A 520 -33.20 -31.06 -8.96
CA THR A 520 -32.88 -30.11 -10.03
C THR A 520 -31.68 -29.29 -9.58
N ARG A 521 -30.67 -29.11 -10.44
CA ARG A 521 -29.45 -28.35 -10.10
C ARG A 521 -28.95 -27.61 -11.31
N LEU A 522 -28.58 -26.35 -11.14
CA LEU A 522 -27.92 -25.56 -12.18
C LEU A 522 -26.45 -25.33 -11.80
N PHE A 523 -25.54 -25.66 -12.71
CA PHE A 523 -24.11 -25.38 -12.56
C PHE A 523 -23.67 -24.40 -13.64
N GLN A 524 -22.94 -23.37 -13.25
CA GLN A 524 -22.18 -22.51 -14.14
C GLN A 524 -20.76 -23.05 -14.27
N VAL A 525 -20.31 -23.32 -15.49
CA VAL A 525 -18.96 -23.75 -15.83
C VAL A 525 -18.24 -22.58 -16.47
N ARG A 526 -17.16 -22.12 -15.83
CA ARG A 526 -16.36 -20.97 -16.28
C ARG A 526 -14.88 -21.25 -16.19
N GLY A 527 -14.11 -20.67 -17.11
CA GLY A 527 -12.65 -20.72 -17.11
C GLY A 527 -12.06 -20.21 -18.42
N THR A 528 -10.74 -20.21 -18.51
CA THR A 528 -10.02 -19.81 -19.74
C THR A 528 -9.06 -20.87 -20.25
N ASN A 529 -8.72 -21.86 -19.44
CA ASN A 529 -7.83 -22.97 -19.81
C ASN A 529 -8.14 -24.23 -19.00
N GLU A 530 -7.46 -25.33 -19.34
CA GLU A 530 -7.60 -26.63 -18.67
C GLU A 530 -7.28 -26.63 -17.17
N PHE A 531 -6.58 -25.61 -16.64
CA PHE A 531 -6.17 -25.53 -15.25
C PHE A 531 -7.15 -24.75 -14.37
N ASN A 532 -7.79 -23.72 -14.91
CA ASN A 532 -8.63 -22.80 -14.14
C ASN A 532 -10.14 -22.93 -14.39
N THR A 533 -10.54 -23.86 -15.26
CA THR A 533 -11.94 -24.24 -15.43
C THR A 533 -12.50 -24.82 -14.13
N ARG A 534 -13.70 -24.38 -13.77
CA ARG A 534 -14.41 -24.84 -12.57
C ARG A 534 -15.91 -24.76 -12.77
N ALA A 535 -16.63 -25.53 -11.96
CA ALA A 535 -18.08 -25.50 -11.92
C ALA A 535 -18.57 -24.96 -10.58
N GLU A 536 -19.60 -24.12 -10.60
CA GLU A 536 -20.23 -23.55 -9.42
C GLU A 536 -21.73 -23.78 -9.51
N GLN A 537 -22.33 -24.37 -8.47
CA GLN A 537 -23.78 -24.49 -8.38
C GLN A 537 -24.36 -23.11 -8.12
N VAL A 538 -25.31 -22.71 -8.97
CA VAL A 538 -25.99 -21.42 -8.94
C VAL A 538 -27.50 -21.64 -8.76
N PRO A 539 -28.28 -20.61 -8.39
CA PRO A 539 -29.73 -20.73 -8.31
C PRO A 539 -30.35 -21.24 -9.61
N GLU A 540 -31.34 -22.14 -9.52
CA GLU A 540 -32.02 -22.75 -10.67
C GLU A 540 -33.03 -21.82 -11.32
N THR A 541 -32.56 -20.65 -11.74
CA THR A 541 -33.37 -19.58 -12.30
C THR A 541 -32.76 -19.11 -13.61
N SER A 542 -33.60 -18.65 -14.53
CA SER A 542 -33.13 -18.22 -15.86
C SER A 542 -32.24 -16.99 -15.84
N ASP A 543 -32.34 -16.12 -14.83
CA ASP A 543 -31.47 -14.96 -14.62
C ASP A 543 -30.05 -15.32 -14.14
N SER A 544 -29.82 -16.57 -13.74
CA SER A 544 -28.48 -17.09 -13.41
C SER A 544 -27.65 -17.43 -14.65
N LEU A 545 -28.27 -17.56 -15.83
CA LEU A 545 -27.55 -17.84 -17.08
C LEU A 545 -26.66 -16.67 -17.53
N ASN A 546 -25.61 -16.97 -18.28
CA ASN A 546 -24.72 -15.96 -18.87
C ASN A 546 -24.21 -16.42 -20.23
N SER A 547 -24.33 -15.60 -21.26
CA SER A 547 -23.86 -15.93 -22.62
C SER A 547 -22.37 -16.24 -22.70
N ASN A 548 -21.57 -15.80 -21.74
CA ASN A 548 -20.12 -16.03 -21.71
C ASN A 548 -19.74 -17.42 -21.25
N ASP A 549 -20.64 -18.19 -20.63
CA ASP A 549 -20.26 -19.41 -19.91
C ASP A 549 -21.09 -20.62 -20.38
N VAL A 550 -20.69 -21.82 -19.94
CA VAL A 550 -21.45 -23.06 -20.14
C VAL A 550 -22.27 -23.35 -18.91
N PHE A 551 -23.49 -23.86 -19.08
CA PHE A 551 -24.34 -24.24 -17.95
C PHE A 551 -24.77 -25.70 -18.04
N ILE A 552 -24.83 -26.37 -16.89
CA ILE A 552 -25.37 -27.73 -16.77
C ILE A 552 -26.62 -27.65 -15.91
N LEU A 553 -27.77 -27.93 -16.52
CA LEU A 553 -29.03 -28.07 -15.80
C LEU A 553 -29.35 -29.54 -15.65
N GLU A 554 -29.11 -30.08 -14.47
CA GLU A 554 -29.55 -31.40 -14.11
C GLU A 554 -31.00 -31.33 -13.65
N THR A 555 -31.86 -32.21 -14.16
CA THR A 555 -33.21 -32.41 -13.67
C THR A 555 -33.42 -33.88 -13.32
N PRO A 556 -34.54 -34.23 -12.66
CA PRO A 556 -34.89 -35.63 -12.44
C PRO A 556 -35.10 -36.45 -13.73
N SER A 557 -35.37 -35.80 -14.88
CA SER A 557 -35.65 -36.46 -16.17
C SER A 557 -34.47 -36.50 -17.12
N ALA A 558 -33.69 -35.42 -17.23
CA ALA A 558 -32.61 -35.26 -18.20
C ALA A 558 -31.50 -34.35 -17.65
N THR A 559 -30.36 -34.32 -18.34
CA THR A 559 -29.29 -33.36 -18.08
C THR A 559 -29.10 -32.50 -19.32
N PHE A 560 -29.28 -31.20 -19.18
CA PHE A 560 -29.07 -30.25 -20.27
C PHE A 560 -27.67 -29.64 -20.18
N LEU A 561 -26.97 -29.59 -21.30
CA LEU A 561 -25.72 -28.85 -21.47
C LEU A 561 -26.04 -27.61 -22.31
N TRP A 562 -26.21 -26.46 -21.67
CA TRP A 562 -26.49 -25.21 -22.33
C TRP A 562 -25.18 -24.48 -22.68
N ILE A 563 -25.00 -24.18 -23.95
CA ILE A 563 -23.79 -23.58 -24.53
C ILE A 563 -24.07 -22.10 -24.80
N GLY A 564 -23.50 -21.22 -23.96
CA GLY A 564 -23.53 -19.78 -24.16
C GLY A 564 -22.77 -19.38 -25.43
N LYS A 565 -23.26 -18.34 -26.11
CA LYS A 565 -22.74 -17.89 -27.40
C LYS A 565 -21.27 -17.45 -27.37
N ASP A 566 -20.81 -16.92 -26.24
CA ASP A 566 -19.47 -16.39 -26.02
C ASP A 566 -18.62 -17.31 -25.09
N SER A 567 -19.10 -18.54 -24.86
CA SER A 567 -18.35 -19.59 -24.15
C SER A 567 -17.17 -20.14 -24.97
N ASN A 568 -16.18 -20.74 -24.28
CA ASN A 568 -15.00 -21.31 -24.92
C ASN A 568 -14.97 -22.84 -24.85
N GLU A 569 -14.18 -23.47 -25.71
CA GLU A 569 -14.10 -24.95 -25.80
C GLU A 569 -13.65 -25.63 -24.50
N GLU A 570 -12.81 -24.97 -23.68
CA GLU A 570 -12.35 -25.53 -22.41
C GLU A 570 -13.52 -25.67 -21.40
N GLU A 571 -14.44 -24.72 -21.40
CA GLU A 571 -15.69 -24.80 -20.61
C GLU A 571 -16.61 -25.90 -21.11
N HIS A 572 -16.66 -26.13 -22.43
CA HIS A 572 -17.47 -27.20 -23.03
C HIS A 572 -16.93 -28.56 -22.57
N ASP A 573 -15.61 -28.73 -22.64
CA ASP A 573 -14.93 -29.97 -22.26
C ASP A 573 -15.04 -30.24 -20.75
N MET A 574 -14.89 -29.20 -19.92
CA MET A 574 -15.15 -29.32 -18.49
C MET A 574 -16.62 -29.69 -18.23
N GLY A 575 -17.56 -29.04 -18.90
CA GLY A 575 -18.99 -29.32 -18.74
C GLY A 575 -19.33 -30.78 -19.05
N ARG A 576 -18.80 -31.33 -20.15
CA ARG A 576 -18.97 -32.75 -20.50
C ARG A 576 -18.35 -33.68 -19.45
N LYS A 577 -17.15 -33.40 -18.97
CA LYS A 577 -16.49 -34.17 -17.90
C LYS A 577 -17.31 -34.14 -16.61
N LEU A 578 -17.87 -33.00 -16.24
CA LEU A 578 -18.69 -32.88 -15.04
C LEU A 578 -19.97 -33.70 -15.15
N ILE A 579 -20.62 -33.72 -16.32
CA ILE A 579 -21.82 -34.52 -16.56
C ILE A 579 -21.54 -36.03 -16.38
N GLU A 580 -20.39 -36.52 -16.85
CA GLU A 580 -20.00 -37.92 -16.65
C GLU A 580 -19.90 -38.31 -15.16
N ILE A 581 -19.51 -37.36 -14.31
CA ILE A 581 -19.35 -37.55 -12.86
C ILE A 581 -20.69 -37.33 -12.13
N ALA A 582 -21.41 -36.25 -12.45
CA ALA A 582 -22.58 -35.78 -11.71
C ALA A 582 -23.87 -36.51 -12.09
N SER A 583 -24.03 -36.91 -13.36
CA SER A 583 -25.26 -37.54 -13.87
C SER A 583 -24.97 -38.79 -14.72
N PRO A 584 -24.25 -39.79 -14.19
CA PRO A 584 -23.84 -40.96 -14.97
C PRO A 584 -25.06 -41.74 -15.49
N GLY A 585 -25.12 -41.92 -16.81
CA GLY A 585 -26.16 -42.71 -17.48
C GLY A 585 -27.50 -42.01 -17.73
N ARG A 586 -27.61 -40.69 -17.46
CA ARG A 586 -28.76 -39.87 -17.88
C ARG A 586 -28.62 -39.42 -19.34
N GLU A 587 -29.75 -39.14 -19.98
CA GLU A 587 -29.75 -38.56 -21.32
C GLU A 587 -29.21 -37.13 -21.24
N VAL A 588 -28.18 -36.84 -22.05
CA VAL A 588 -27.54 -35.53 -22.14
C VAL A 588 -28.05 -34.82 -23.38
N ILE A 589 -28.66 -33.65 -23.19
CA ILE A 589 -29.23 -32.83 -24.25
C ILE A 589 -28.38 -31.56 -24.37
N GLU A 590 -27.57 -31.49 -25.43
CA GLU A 590 -26.80 -30.27 -25.73
C GLU A 590 -27.71 -29.23 -26.41
N ILE A 591 -27.74 -28.02 -25.87
CA ILE A 591 -28.58 -26.90 -26.31
C ILE A 591 -27.69 -25.69 -26.54
N LYS A 592 -27.81 -25.04 -27.68
CA LYS A 592 -27.15 -23.75 -27.92
C LYS A 592 -28.05 -22.61 -27.47
N GLU A 593 -27.44 -21.52 -27.00
CA GLU A 593 -28.15 -20.29 -26.71
C GLU A 593 -29.07 -19.87 -27.89
N GLU A 594 -30.31 -19.46 -27.58
CA GLU A 594 -31.42 -19.19 -28.51
C GLU A 594 -32.12 -20.41 -29.14
N GLU A 595 -31.65 -21.64 -28.88
CA GLU A 595 -32.26 -22.90 -29.32
C GLU A 595 -32.95 -23.66 -28.17
N GLU A 596 -33.27 -22.98 -27.06
CA GLU A 596 -33.77 -23.63 -25.85
C GLU A 596 -35.24 -24.09 -25.96
N SER A 597 -35.52 -25.27 -25.40
CA SER A 597 -36.87 -25.84 -25.37
C SER A 597 -37.74 -25.25 -24.26
N GLU A 598 -39.06 -25.39 -24.37
CA GLU A 598 -40.00 -25.05 -23.29
C GLU A 598 -39.76 -25.88 -22.02
N GLU A 599 -39.28 -27.13 -22.18
CA GLU A 599 -38.92 -28.00 -21.04
C GLU A 599 -37.74 -27.43 -20.25
N PHE A 600 -36.71 -26.94 -20.96
CA PHE A 600 -35.57 -26.27 -20.34
C PHE A 600 -36.01 -25.03 -19.56
N TRP A 601 -36.81 -24.15 -20.17
CA TRP A 601 -37.30 -22.95 -19.48
C TRP A 601 -38.23 -23.27 -18.32
N SER A 602 -39.08 -24.28 -18.44
CA SER A 602 -39.96 -24.69 -17.34
C SER A 602 -39.17 -25.22 -16.15
N ALA A 603 -38.04 -25.88 -16.37
CA ALA A 603 -37.17 -26.37 -15.31
C ALA A 603 -36.47 -25.24 -14.54
N LEU A 604 -36.25 -24.07 -15.17
CA LEU A 604 -35.69 -22.86 -14.55
C LEU A 604 -36.75 -21.88 -14.01
N GLY A 605 -38.01 -22.33 -13.87
CA GLY A 605 -39.10 -21.48 -13.40
C GLY A 605 -39.64 -20.47 -14.42
N GLY A 606 -39.30 -20.62 -15.70
CA GLY A 606 -39.70 -19.76 -16.81
C GLY A 606 -38.53 -18.98 -17.42
N LYS A 607 -38.78 -18.30 -18.55
CA LYS A 607 -37.78 -17.47 -19.23
C LYS A 607 -37.84 -16.01 -18.76
N THR A 608 -36.72 -15.50 -18.25
CA THR A 608 -36.51 -14.09 -17.93
C THR A 608 -35.32 -13.53 -18.72
N GLU A 609 -35.03 -12.23 -18.54
CA GLU A 609 -33.78 -11.64 -19.03
C GLU A 609 -32.60 -12.13 -18.20
N TYR A 610 -31.48 -12.37 -18.88
CA TYR A 610 -30.22 -12.80 -18.28
C TYR A 610 -29.04 -12.07 -18.92
N PRO A 611 -27.90 -11.93 -18.21
CA PRO A 611 -26.72 -11.25 -18.72
C PRO A 611 -26.19 -11.81 -20.05
N LYS A 612 -26.08 -10.93 -21.05
CA LYS A 612 -25.50 -11.25 -22.38
C LYS A 612 -24.04 -10.85 -22.52
N SER A 613 -23.55 -10.06 -21.59
CA SER A 613 -22.17 -9.58 -21.54
C SER A 613 -21.74 -9.49 -20.09
N ARG A 614 -20.46 -9.72 -19.83
CA ARG A 614 -19.91 -9.56 -18.49
C ARG A 614 -19.64 -8.08 -18.20
N GLU A 615 -20.19 -7.55 -17.12
CA GLU A 615 -19.72 -6.28 -16.57
C GLU A 615 -18.33 -6.51 -15.98
N LEU A 616 -17.32 -5.85 -16.56
CA LEU A 616 -15.96 -5.89 -16.02
C LEU A 616 -15.95 -5.07 -14.73
N PRO A 617 -15.42 -5.60 -13.61
CA PRO A 617 -15.18 -4.78 -12.44
C PRO A 617 -14.21 -3.65 -12.83
N SER A 618 -14.53 -2.42 -12.42
CA SER A 618 -13.65 -1.25 -12.59
C SER A 618 -12.50 -1.34 -11.59
N ARG A 619 -11.57 -2.26 -11.84
CA ARG A 619 -10.39 -2.48 -11.00
C ARG A 619 -9.17 -1.87 -11.66
N PRO A 620 -8.77 -0.65 -11.27
CA PRO A 620 -7.47 -0.16 -11.66
C PRO A 620 -6.42 -0.96 -10.95
N PHE A 621 -5.34 -1.23 -11.65
CA PHE A 621 -4.20 -1.90 -11.05
C PHE A 621 -3.34 -0.86 -10.40
N LEU A 622 -3.13 -1.07 -9.11
CA LEU A 622 -2.48 -0.08 -8.29
C LEU A 622 -0.98 -0.25 -8.35
N GLN A 623 -0.28 0.88 -8.27
CA GLN A 623 1.15 0.81 -8.00
C GLN A 623 1.36 0.15 -6.63
N PRO A 624 2.38 -0.72 -6.51
CA PRO A 624 2.68 -1.37 -5.25
C PRO A 624 2.98 -0.34 -4.15
N ARG A 625 2.37 -0.52 -2.97
CA ARG A 625 2.54 0.35 -1.80
C ARG A 625 2.93 -0.50 -0.59
N LEU A 626 3.98 -0.08 0.11
CA LEU A 626 4.44 -0.76 1.32
C LEU A 626 3.97 0.02 2.55
N PHE A 627 3.49 -0.69 3.56
CA PHE A 627 3.13 -0.15 4.86
C PHE A 627 3.84 -0.95 5.94
N LYS A 628 4.10 -0.32 7.08
CA LYS A 628 4.57 -1.00 8.29
C LYS A 628 3.53 -0.84 9.39
N VAL A 629 3.20 -1.98 9.99
CA VAL A 629 2.34 -2.15 11.16
C VAL A 629 3.24 -2.25 12.38
N SER A 630 3.11 -1.33 13.32
CA SER A 630 4.01 -1.22 14.47
C SER A 630 3.31 -0.82 15.76
N ASP A 631 3.67 -1.43 16.88
CA ASP A 631 3.12 -1.15 18.21
C ASP A 631 3.92 -0.13 19.05
N GLN A 632 5.03 0.35 18.51
CA GLN A 632 6.06 1.13 19.22
C GLN A 632 5.55 2.46 19.80
N SER A 633 4.44 2.98 19.29
CA SER A 633 3.77 4.18 19.82
C SER A 633 2.89 3.92 21.06
N GLY A 634 2.85 2.68 21.56
CA GLY A 634 1.95 2.22 22.63
C GLY A 634 0.58 1.76 22.13
N LYS A 635 0.27 1.95 20.84
CA LYS A 635 -0.84 1.31 20.11
C LYS A 635 -0.32 0.88 18.74
N VAL A 636 -0.84 -0.24 18.23
CA VAL A 636 -0.55 -0.68 16.87
C VAL A 636 -1.06 0.38 15.89
N LYS A 637 -0.19 0.85 14.99
CA LYS A 637 -0.51 1.79 13.90
C LYS A 637 0.04 1.23 12.58
N MET A 638 -0.62 1.55 11.47
CA MET A 638 -0.15 1.22 10.12
C MET A 638 0.22 2.51 9.37
N GLU A 639 1.44 2.56 8.83
CA GLU A 639 1.95 3.77 8.17
C GLU A 639 2.69 3.41 6.88
N GLU A 640 2.48 4.20 5.82
CA GLU A 640 3.06 3.99 4.49
C GLU A 640 4.57 4.27 4.43
N ILE A 641 5.27 3.50 3.60
CA ILE A 641 6.67 3.64 3.25
C ILE A 641 6.77 3.89 1.75
N CYS A 642 7.13 5.13 1.38
CA CYS A 642 7.30 5.54 0.00
C CYS A 642 8.70 5.15 -0.52
N ASN A 643 8.82 4.89 -1.83
CA ASN A 643 10.07 4.53 -2.51
C ASN A 643 10.83 3.41 -1.77
N PHE A 644 10.09 2.34 -1.43
CA PHE A 644 10.60 1.25 -0.62
C PHE A 644 11.61 0.38 -1.36
N THR A 645 12.50 -0.22 -0.58
CA THR A 645 13.55 -1.16 -0.98
C THR A 645 13.55 -2.35 -0.01
N GLN A 646 14.35 -3.39 -0.26
CA GLN A 646 14.43 -4.52 0.66
C GLN A 646 14.89 -4.10 2.06
N GLU A 647 15.73 -3.06 2.17
CA GLU A 647 16.22 -2.53 3.46
C GLU A 647 15.10 -1.98 4.34
N ASP A 648 13.94 -1.64 3.76
CA ASP A 648 12.78 -1.13 4.47
C ASP A 648 11.94 -2.25 5.13
N LEU A 649 12.25 -3.53 4.86
CA LEU A 649 11.63 -4.68 5.54
C LEU A 649 12.24 -4.89 6.93
N SER A 650 11.57 -4.33 7.94
CA SER A 650 12.00 -4.41 9.34
C SER A 650 11.80 -5.80 9.94
N GLU A 651 12.88 -6.46 10.37
CA GLU A 651 12.78 -7.76 11.06
C GLU A 651 11.92 -7.69 12.33
N ASP A 652 11.81 -6.52 12.94
CA ASP A 652 11.12 -6.30 14.22
C ASP A 652 9.64 -5.89 14.06
N ASP A 653 9.09 -5.85 12.84
CA ASP A 653 7.71 -5.40 12.60
C ASP A 653 6.98 -6.26 11.55
N VAL A 654 5.67 -6.02 11.38
CA VAL A 654 4.87 -6.57 10.28
C VAL A 654 4.78 -5.56 9.15
N MET A 655 5.01 -6.01 7.92
CA MET A 655 4.97 -5.18 6.71
C MET A 655 3.77 -5.60 5.84
N VAL A 656 3.04 -4.64 5.29
CA VAL A 656 1.90 -4.89 4.39
C VAL A 656 2.24 -4.31 3.02
N LEU A 657 2.41 -5.16 2.03
CA LEU A 657 2.68 -4.78 0.65
C LEU A 657 1.41 -4.96 -0.19
N ASP A 658 0.73 -3.86 -0.47
CA ASP A 658 -0.43 -3.83 -1.36
C ASP A 658 0.04 -3.76 -2.82
N CYS A 659 -0.25 -4.81 -3.59
CA CYS A 659 0.15 -4.93 -4.99
C CYS A 659 -0.99 -4.61 -5.96
N GLY A 660 -2.16 -4.19 -5.47
CA GLY A 660 -3.37 -4.04 -6.27
C GLY A 660 -4.20 -5.32 -6.33
N ASP A 661 -3.67 -6.37 -6.97
CA ASP A 661 -4.35 -7.66 -7.20
C ASP A 661 -4.27 -8.64 -6.02
N ALA A 662 -3.27 -8.44 -5.15
CA ALA A 662 -3.06 -9.17 -3.91
C ALA A 662 -2.39 -8.26 -2.87
N ILE A 663 -2.55 -8.61 -1.60
CA ILE A 663 -1.85 -7.94 -0.50
C ILE A 663 -1.00 -8.96 0.24
N TYR A 664 0.29 -8.68 0.34
CA TYR A 664 1.21 -9.49 1.13
C TYR A 664 1.35 -8.92 2.55
N VAL A 665 1.08 -9.75 3.56
CA VAL A 665 1.39 -9.46 4.96
C VAL A 665 2.69 -10.19 5.30
N TRP A 666 3.81 -9.49 5.23
CA TRP A 666 5.14 -10.02 5.54
C TRP A 666 5.42 -9.86 7.04
N ILE A 667 5.74 -10.97 7.71
CA ILE A 667 5.99 -11.02 9.15
C ILE A 667 7.49 -11.12 9.42
N GLY A 668 8.06 -10.07 10.02
CA GLY A 668 9.44 -10.07 10.49
C GLY A 668 9.68 -11.08 11.62
N GLN A 669 10.89 -11.62 11.70
CA GLN A 669 11.27 -12.63 12.70
C GLN A 669 11.14 -12.11 14.15
N GLY A 670 11.43 -10.83 14.37
CA GLY A 670 11.35 -10.10 15.64
C GLY A 670 10.02 -9.40 15.91
N ALA A 671 9.06 -9.43 14.98
CA ALA A 671 7.76 -8.75 15.13
C ALA A 671 7.00 -9.19 16.41
N SER A 672 6.32 -8.24 17.06
CA SER A 672 5.63 -8.49 18.33
C SER A 672 4.39 -9.38 18.15
N GLN A 673 3.89 -9.96 19.24
CA GLN A 673 2.68 -10.78 19.17
C GLN A 673 1.45 -9.91 18.87
N GLU A 674 1.42 -8.71 19.44
CA GLU A 674 0.39 -7.70 19.23
C GLU A 674 0.32 -7.26 17.76
N GLU A 675 1.46 -7.03 17.10
CA GLU A 675 1.54 -6.71 15.68
C GLU A 675 1.05 -7.86 14.81
N LYS A 676 1.47 -9.09 15.11
CA LYS A 676 1.07 -10.31 14.38
C LYS A 676 -0.45 -10.52 14.44
N GLU A 677 -1.05 -10.36 15.62
CA GLU A 677 -2.49 -10.52 15.82
C GLU A 677 -3.32 -9.40 15.20
N ALA A 678 -2.81 -8.16 15.20
CA ALA A 678 -3.53 -7.01 14.67
C ALA A 678 -3.41 -6.87 13.13
N SER A 679 -2.31 -7.35 12.53
CA SER A 679 -1.96 -7.05 11.13
C SER A 679 -3.03 -7.48 10.11
N LEU A 680 -3.62 -8.67 10.25
CA LEU A 680 -4.66 -9.16 9.34
C LEU A 680 -5.89 -8.25 9.38
N LYS A 681 -6.38 -7.92 10.58
CA LYS A 681 -7.52 -7.03 10.75
C LYS A 681 -7.24 -5.63 10.22
N MET A 682 -6.05 -5.08 10.50
CA MET A 682 -5.66 -3.77 9.97
C MET A 682 -5.58 -3.76 8.44
N THR A 683 -5.13 -4.87 7.85
CA THR A 683 -5.10 -5.03 6.40
C THR A 683 -6.53 -5.09 5.83
N GLU A 684 -7.44 -5.81 6.47
CA GLU A 684 -8.86 -5.83 6.08
C GLU A 684 -9.51 -4.44 6.19
N ASP A 685 -9.30 -3.74 7.32
CA ASP A 685 -9.82 -2.39 7.56
C ASP A 685 -9.24 -1.40 6.54
N PHE A 686 -7.97 -1.56 6.15
CA PHE A 686 -7.33 -0.78 5.09
C PHE A 686 -8.01 -0.98 3.73
N VAL A 687 -8.24 -2.24 3.32
CA VAL A 687 -8.92 -2.54 2.05
C VAL A 687 -10.38 -2.07 2.10
N HIS A 688 -11.05 -2.17 3.24
CA HIS A 688 -12.41 -1.65 3.39
C HIS A 688 -12.48 -0.12 3.24
N GLY A 689 -11.40 0.59 3.56
CA GLY A 689 -11.28 2.04 3.35
C GLY A 689 -10.79 2.44 1.95
N ASP A 690 -10.56 1.47 1.05
CA ASP A 690 -10.07 1.72 -0.29
C ASP A 690 -11.18 2.32 -1.18
N PRO A 691 -10.86 3.31 -2.05
CA PRO A 691 -11.86 3.98 -2.88
C PRO A 691 -12.25 3.20 -4.14
N THR A 692 -11.53 2.13 -4.45
CA THR A 692 -11.86 1.23 -5.55
C THR A 692 -12.97 0.27 -5.14
N ASP A 693 -13.38 -0.65 -6.02
CA ASP A 693 -14.31 -1.71 -5.66
C ASP A 693 -13.67 -2.82 -4.79
N ARG A 694 -12.41 -2.66 -4.37
CA ARG A 694 -11.73 -3.60 -3.47
C ARG A 694 -12.37 -3.59 -2.08
N HIS A 695 -12.57 -4.78 -1.54
CA HIS A 695 -12.97 -5.02 -0.15
C HIS A 695 -12.40 -6.36 0.31
N PRO A 696 -12.39 -6.67 1.62
CA PRO A 696 -11.83 -7.92 2.13
C PRO A 696 -12.38 -9.20 1.48
N GLY A 697 -13.65 -9.18 1.06
CA GLY A 697 -14.28 -10.32 0.40
C GLY A 697 -13.84 -10.57 -1.05
N ASN A 698 -13.11 -9.64 -1.67
CA ASN A 698 -12.71 -9.74 -3.08
C ASN A 698 -11.20 -9.51 -3.33
N THR A 699 -10.43 -9.38 -2.25
CA THR A 699 -8.98 -9.13 -2.30
C THR A 699 -8.25 -10.29 -1.62
N VAL A 700 -7.29 -10.87 -2.33
CA VAL A 700 -6.49 -11.98 -1.81
C VAL A 700 -5.42 -11.45 -0.85
N ILE A 701 -5.39 -12.00 0.36
CA ILE A 701 -4.40 -11.67 1.38
C ILE A 701 -3.46 -12.87 1.58
N ILE A 702 -2.16 -12.64 1.38
CA ILE A 702 -1.09 -13.63 1.42
C ILE A 702 -0.17 -13.29 2.59
N THR A 703 -0.14 -14.14 3.62
CA THR A 703 0.78 -13.98 4.75
C THR A 703 2.07 -14.75 4.48
N VAL A 704 3.20 -14.03 4.53
CA VAL A 704 4.55 -14.51 4.25
C VAL A 704 5.42 -14.26 5.49
N LYS A 705 6.38 -15.14 5.77
CA LYS A 705 7.37 -14.91 6.83
C LYS A 705 8.72 -14.54 6.25
N GLN A 706 9.50 -13.79 7.04
CA GLN A 706 10.91 -13.54 6.75
C GLN A 706 11.65 -14.85 6.42
N GLY A 707 12.33 -14.87 5.27
CA GLY A 707 13.09 -16.00 4.74
C GLY A 707 12.26 -17.04 3.96
N ALA A 708 10.93 -16.90 3.89
CA ALA A 708 10.03 -17.74 3.12
C ALA A 708 9.34 -16.97 1.97
N GLU A 709 9.97 -15.90 1.48
CA GLU A 709 9.39 -15.03 0.47
C GLU A 709 9.30 -15.72 -0.90
N PRO A 710 8.13 -15.70 -1.56
CA PRO A 710 8.00 -16.18 -2.94
C PRO A 710 8.66 -15.21 -3.93
N GLU A 711 9.08 -15.70 -5.09
CA GLU A 711 9.69 -14.86 -6.15
C GLU A 711 8.79 -13.70 -6.57
N ALA A 712 7.47 -13.92 -6.58
CA ALA A 712 6.47 -12.88 -6.83
C ALA A 712 6.63 -11.69 -5.88
N PHE A 713 6.77 -11.95 -4.58
CA PHE A 713 6.98 -10.92 -3.55
C PHE A 713 8.32 -10.22 -3.75
N LYS A 714 9.41 -10.97 -3.95
CA LYS A 714 10.76 -10.41 -4.13
C LYS A 714 10.84 -9.47 -5.32
N SER A 715 10.11 -9.78 -6.40
CA SER A 715 10.08 -8.95 -7.61
C SER A 715 9.68 -7.50 -7.33
N TYR A 716 8.94 -7.23 -6.25
CA TYR A 716 8.49 -5.87 -5.91
C TYR A 716 9.61 -4.97 -5.39
N PHE A 717 10.73 -5.53 -4.96
CA PHE A 717 11.89 -4.83 -4.43
C PHE A 717 12.98 -4.87 -5.50
N GLY A 718 13.27 -3.73 -6.14
CA GLY A 718 14.04 -3.65 -7.40
C GLY A 718 15.33 -4.49 -7.45
N GLU A 719 16.06 -4.56 -6.33
CA GLU A 719 17.14 -5.52 -6.10
C GLU A 719 16.86 -6.31 -4.81
N TRP A 720 17.08 -7.63 -4.85
CA TRP A 720 16.89 -8.52 -3.70
C TRP A 720 18.20 -9.25 -3.37
N ASN A 721 18.73 -9.01 -2.17
CA ASN A 721 19.86 -9.71 -1.58
C ASN A 721 19.37 -10.76 -0.58
N ALA A 722 19.53 -12.04 -0.91
CA ALA A 722 19.13 -13.16 -0.04
C ALA A 722 19.94 -13.24 1.27
N GLU A 723 21.13 -12.62 1.33
CA GLU A 723 22.03 -12.65 2.47
C GLU A 723 21.92 -11.38 3.34
N LEU A 724 21.06 -10.41 2.98
CA LEU A 724 20.95 -9.10 3.64
C LEU A 724 20.88 -9.22 5.17
N TRP A 725 19.95 -10.03 5.69
CA TRP A 725 19.76 -10.18 7.14
C TRP A 725 20.91 -10.95 7.83
N GLN A 726 21.61 -11.82 7.10
CA GLN A 726 22.81 -12.52 7.61
C GLN A 726 24.00 -11.56 7.69
N GLU A 727 24.18 -10.69 6.69
CA GLU A 727 25.21 -9.65 6.69
C GLU A 727 24.97 -8.62 7.80
N LEU A 728 23.72 -8.18 7.97
CA LEU A 728 23.31 -7.25 9.01
C LEU A 728 23.51 -7.82 10.42
N SER A 729 23.17 -9.09 10.66
CA SER A 729 23.41 -9.73 11.95
C SER A 729 24.90 -9.85 12.27
N ASN A 730 25.74 -10.19 11.29
CA ASN A 730 27.20 -10.29 11.43
C ASN A 730 27.89 -8.95 11.73
N LEU A 731 27.34 -7.83 11.24
CA LEU A 731 27.84 -6.48 11.59
C LEU A 731 27.61 -6.17 13.07
N THR A 732 26.46 -6.57 13.63
CA THR A 732 26.12 -6.39 15.06
C THR A 732 26.93 -7.25 16.02
N LEU A 733 27.53 -8.36 15.56
CA LEU A 733 28.31 -9.28 16.40
C LEU A 733 29.82 -9.03 16.38
N LYS A 734 30.30 -8.17 15.45
CA LYS A 734 31.71 -7.77 15.34
C LYS A 734 32.02 -6.41 15.97
N SER A 735 30.99 -5.66 16.34
CA SER A 735 31.03 -4.58 17.33
C SER A 735 30.82 -5.16 18.71
#